data_AF-A0A178B2I0-F1
#
_entry.id   AF-A0A178B2I0-F1
#
_cell.length_a   1.000
_cell.length_b   1.000
_cell.length_c   1.000
_cell.angle_alpha   90.00
_cell.angle_beta   90.00
_cell.angle_gamma   90.00
#
_symmetry.space_group_name_H-M   'P 1'
#
loop_
_entity.id
_entity.type
_entity.pdbx_description
1 polymer ?
#
loop_
_entity_poly.entity_id
_entity_poly.type
_entity_poly.pdbx_seq_one_letter_code
_entity_poly.pdbx_strand_id
1 'polypeptide(L)'
;MKGSTTMKAASLLSTLFASSALAQDKYTDTKTGIEFWRQVVSDQQTPGGFEWGYALPGEPTGANDEYIGYIKGSLESGRQGWSGISHGGGMPNALLLVAWPEKDAVKTIFAYAGGYVAPDTYTGNANITQISSTVTDTDFTLIYHCQGCWVWNQNGAEGSQLPTSEVQVIGWAQHDKIFSGTWVQHNKGQSQFGAPVADARNAKYSDWVKLGPPTGTPVPSPSGSPTASATPTPTACTGTPSATESYDYIVVGGGAGGIPVADKLSESGKSVLLLEKGPPSLAQFGGTMGPEWVTSNNLSRFDVPGLCNQIWVDSAGVACTDIDQMAGCVLGGGAAVNAALWWKPVDIDFDYNFPTGWKSADMKSAVDRVFKRIPGTDTPSMDGKRYKQEGYDVLSGALGADGWKYVVANNQQNEKNRVYSHSPFMYENGQRQGPLGAYLPTALARKNFKLKMNTMVRRIVRDGGKATGVELDGACGGIIKLNPGGRVILSAGTFGSSKVLFRSGIGPKDQLSIVKNSAVDGPTFINESSWINLPVGQNLDDHTNTDLVIKHPNISFYDFYKAWDTPPEDDKTAYLSKRSGILAQSAPNIGPLAWEVIKGSDGIDKQLQWTARVEGPGANDTHHLTISQYLGRGATSRGALSINGALNIVVSKAPYLQNDADTGAVIAGIKSMMAAIKKNPAIEFQVPSANQTVEQYVASLPKTPQARRANHWIGTAKIGTDSGLTGGTAVVDLNTQVYGTDNIHVVDASIFPGHITTNPTSYIVTVAEHAAAKILALAGSGSGKPTSSAAPVKPSAKPTPTQASNTPVPPKSSAKPTPTGKPVEAWGQCGGQGYTGSTNCVAGYKCQTENQWNQWYAQCVPV
;
A
#
# COMPACT_ATOMS: atom_id res chain seq x y z
N MET A 1 31.85 -29.55 31.20
CA MET A 1 32.23 -30.53 30.15
C MET A 1 31.40 -30.24 28.93
N LYS A 2 32.07 -30.05 27.78
CA LYS A 2 31.66 -30.43 26.41
C LYS A 2 30.21 -30.10 26.01
N GLY A 3 29.88 -29.13 25.15
CA GLY A 3 30.62 -28.38 24.13
C GLY A 3 29.81 -28.40 22.83
N SER A 4 29.96 -27.35 22.00
CA SER A 4 29.67 -27.35 20.54
C SER A 4 28.16 -27.38 20.18
N THR A 5 27.58 -26.72 19.17
CA THR A 5 28.07 -26.13 17.91
C THR A 5 26.94 -25.30 17.25
N THR A 6 27.27 -24.13 16.67
CA THR A 6 26.88 -23.55 15.33
C THR A 6 25.46 -23.75 14.74
N MET A 7 24.83 -22.88 13.95
CA MET A 7 24.97 -21.49 13.44
C MET A 7 23.79 -21.27 12.45
N LYS A 8 23.30 -20.01 12.33
CA LYS A 8 22.92 -19.27 11.07
C LYS A 8 21.76 -19.79 10.17
N ALA A 9 21.04 -19.00 9.37
CA ALA A 9 20.76 -17.55 9.19
C ALA A 9 20.03 -17.33 7.84
N ALA A 10 19.16 -16.30 7.72
CA ALA A 10 18.85 -15.36 6.58
C ALA A 10 17.50 -15.30 5.76
N SER A 11 17.16 -14.19 5.10
CA SER A 11 15.96 -14.05 4.21
C SER A 11 14.60 -13.64 4.84
N LEU A 12 14.41 -12.32 4.85
CA LEU A 12 13.43 -11.57 4.02
C LEU A 12 11.94 -11.49 4.41
N LEU A 13 11.55 -12.01 5.56
CA LEU A 13 10.43 -11.40 6.28
C LEU A 13 10.94 -10.13 6.98
N SER A 14 10.19 -9.03 6.89
CA SER A 14 10.23 -7.98 7.91
C SER A 14 10.40 -8.68 9.26
N THR A 15 11.50 -8.45 9.98
CA THR A 15 11.77 -9.14 11.24
C THR A 15 10.56 -9.00 12.14
N LEU A 16 9.77 -10.06 12.21
CA LEU A 16 8.81 -10.28 13.26
C LEU A 16 9.64 -10.27 14.53
N PHE A 17 9.25 -9.38 15.43
CA PHE A 17 9.91 -9.12 16.68
C PHE A 17 9.99 -10.43 17.47
N ALA A 18 11.11 -11.14 17.34
CA ALA A 18 11.56 -12.03 18.37
C ALA A 18 12.11 -11.12 19.48
N SER A 19 11.23 -10.56 20.29
CA SER A 19 11.59 -10.27 21.67
C SER A 19 11.80 -11.62 22.36
N SER A 20 12.97 -12.22 22.13
CA SER A 20 13.60 -12.95 23.22
C SER A 20 13.85 -11.89 24.29
N ALA A 21 12.95 -11.82 25.27
CA ALA A 21 13.19 -11.19 26.55
C ALA A 21 14.34 -11.97 27.25
N LEU A 22 15.54 -11.88 26.68
CA LEU A 22 16.76 -11.93 27.46
C LEU A 22 16.85 -10.54 28.09
N ALA A 23 17.01 -10.48 29.40
CA ALA A 23 17.35 -9.23 30.08
C ALA A 23 18.50 -8.59 29.30
N GLN A 24 18.23 -7.47 28.61
CA GLN A 24 19.28 -6.73 27.92
C GLN A 24 20.03 -5.95 28.98
N ASP A 25 21.20 -6.47 29.34
CA ASP A 25 22.09 -5.81 30.28
C ASP A 25 22.51 -4.43 29.74
N LYS A 26 22.53 -3.44 30.64
CA LYS A 26 23.13 -2.13 30.42
C LYS A 26 24.57 -2.30 29.90
N TYR A 27 24.91 -1.61 28.82
CA TYR A 27 26.26 -1.63 28.26
C TYR A 27 27.02 -0.39 28.70
N THR A 28 28.13 -0.57 29.42
CA THR A 28 29.03 0.53 29.77
C THR A 28 30.26 0.48 28.88
N ASP A 29 30.45 1.53 28.08
CA ASP A 29 31.66 1.68 27.27
C ASP A 29 32.87 1.93 28.18
N THR A 30 33.91 1.09 28.05
CA THR A 30 35.06 1.13 28.97
C THR A 30 35.97 2.33 28.77
N LYS A 31 35.94 2.96 27.58
CA LYS A 31 36.79 4.09 27.23
C LYS A 31 36.19 5.42 27.71
N THR A 32 34.88 5.58 27.57
CA THR A 32 34.16 6.82 27.89
C THR A 32 33.44 6.76 29.23
N GLY A 33 33.14 5.57 29.74
CA GLY A 33 32.33 5.36 30.95
C GLY A 33 30.84 5.63 30.74
N ILE A 34 30.39 5.80 29.50
CA ILE A 34 28.98 6.04 29.17
C ILE A 34 28.21 4.72 29.25
N GLU A 35 27.07 4.74 29.93
CA GLU A 35 26.16 3.60 30.02
C GLU A 35 25.00 3.78 29.04
N PHE A 36 24.74 2.76 28.23
CA PHE A 36 23.72 2.72 27.19
C PHE A 36 22.70 1.63 27.47
N TRP A 37 21.44 1.88 27.12
CA TRP A 37 20.59 0.79 26.65
C TRP A 37 21.10 0.34 25.28
N ARG A 38 21.19 -0.97 25.03
CA ARG A 38 21.82 -1.50 23.82
C ARG A 38 21.03 -2.68 23.23
N GLN A 39 20.75 -2.57 21.94
CA GLN A 39 20.33 -3.68 21.10
C GLN A 39 21.56 -4.33 20.44
N VAL A 40 21.66 -5.65 20.58
CA VAL A 40 22.61 -6.49 19.83
C VAL A 40 21.86 -7.24 18.75
N VAL A 41 22.29 -7.07 17.51
CA VAL A 41 21.84 -7.82 16.34
C VAL A 41 22.90 -8.88 16.06
N SER A 42 22.49 -10.13 16.13
CA SER A 42 23.42 -11.26 16.05
C SER A 42 24.00 -11.45 14.64
N ASP A 43 25.13 -12.15 14.58
CA ASP A 43 25.75 -12.68 13.34
C ASP A 43 24.80 -13.51 12.46
N GLN A 44 23.70 -14.01 13.03
CA GLN A 44 22.69 -14.77 12.29
C GLN A 44 21.73 -13.86 11.53
N GLN A 45 21.54 -12.61 11.99
CA GLN A 45 20.68 -11.63 11.34
C GLN A 45 21.44 -10.78 10.33
N THR A 46 22.72 -10.50 10.59
CA THR A 46 23.62 -9.80 9.66
C THR A 46 25.05 -10.30 9.86
N PRO A 47 25.78 -10.69 8.80
CA PRO A 47 27.16 -11.16 8.94
C PRO A 47 28.05 -10.13 9.64
N GLY A 48 28.78 -10.57 10.69
CA GLY A 48 29.63 -9.72 11.52
C GLY A 48 28.89 -8.92 12.61
N GLY A 49 27.57 -9.06 12.69
CA GLY A 49 26.74 -8.47 13.72
C GLY A 49 26.52 -6.97 13.55
N PHE A 50 25.69 -6.41 14.41
CA PHE A 50 25.47 -4.97 14.53
C PHE A 50 25.06 -4.67 15.96
N GLU A 51 25.50 -3.54 16.51
CA GLU A 51 25.02 -3.07 17.80
C GLU A 51 24.61 -1.60 17.67
N TRP A 52 23.47 -1.26 18.26
CA TRP A 52 23.08 0.13 18.45
C TRP A 52 22.61 0.33 19.88
N GLY A 53 22.99 1.45 20.45
CA GLY A 53 22.56 1.85 21.78
C GLY A 53 22.39 3.36 21.88
N TYR A 54 21.71 3.77 22.93
CA TYR A 54 21.47 5.17 23.21
C TYR A 54 21.35 5.42 24.71
N ALA A 55 21.78 6.61 25.10
CA ALA A 55 21.62 7.17 26.42
C ALA A 55 20.82 8.48 26.28
N LEU A 56 19.83 8.64 27.12
CA LEU A 56 18.93 9.79 27.16
C LEU A 56 19.18 10.65 28.40
N PRO A 57 18.84 11.95 28.34
CA PRO A 57 18.78 12.78 29.55
C PRO A 57 17.89 12.14 30.63
N GLY A 58 18.20 12.42 31.89
CA GLY A 58 17.40 12.00 33.06
C GLY A 58 15.93 12.48 33.04
N GLU A 59 15.16 12.15 34.09
CA GLU A 59 13.71 12.45 34.23
C GLU A 59 13.34 13.87 33.72
N PRO A 60 12.21 14.02 33.00
CA PRO A 60 12.13 14.93 31.87
C PRO A 60 12.06 16.41 32.27
N THR A 61 13.04 17.19 31.80
CA THR A 61 12.90 18.64 31.61
C THR A 61 12.53 18.93 30.15
N GLY A 62 11.30 18.62 29.73
CA GLY A 62 10.76 18.99 28.41
C GLY A 62 10.92 17.94 27.29
N ALA A 63 10.59 18.35 26.07
CA ALA A 63 10.68 17.56 24.85
C ALA A 63 12.16 17.44 24.40
N ASN A 64 12.92 16.56 25.05
CA ASN A 64 14.32 16.30 24.71
C ASN A 64 14.42 15.70 23.30
N ASP A 65 15.04 16.41 22.37
CA ASP A 65 15.22 15.99 20.98
C ASP A 65 16.64 15.49 20.67
N GLU A 66 17.43 15.26 21.70
CA GLU A 66 18.82 14.79 21.64
C GLU A 66 19.05 13.45 22.35
N TYR A 67 20.17 12.79 22.03
CA TYR A 67 20.67 11.60 22.70
C TYR A 67 22.18 11.41 22.48
N ILE A 68 22.83 10.58 23.30
CA ILE A 68 24.16 10.06 23.00
C ILE A 68 23.97 8.65 22.43
N GLY A 69 24.44 8.42 21.21
CA GLY A 69 24.33 7.16 20.50
C GLY A 69 25.62 6.34 20.52
N TYR A 70 25.46 5.03 20.36
CA TYR A 70 26.50 4.03 20.15
C TYR A 70 26.15 3.22 18.90
N ILE A 71 27.11 3.08 17.98
CA ILE A 71 27.04 2.17 16.83
C ILE A 71 28.27 1.26 16.88
N LYS A 72 28.05 -0.04 16.68
CA LYS A 72 29.08 -0.98 16.23
C LYS A 72 28.65 -1.59 14.92
N GLY A 73 29.39 -1.27 13.85
CA GLY A 73 29.14 -1.75 12.51
C GLY A 73 30.17 -2.78 12.07
N SER A 74 29.74 -3.78 11.32
CA SER A 74 30.61 -4.84 10.79
C SER A 74 31.26 -4.46 9.47
N LEU A 75 32.50 -4.92 9.25
CA LEU A 75 33.28 -4.64 8.05
C LEU A 75 33.67 -5.93 7.34
N GLU A 76 33.67 -5.87 6.01
CA GLU A 76 34.30 -6.86 5.14
C GLU A 76 35.80 -6.58 4.99
N SER A 77 36.49 -7.53 4.35
CA SER A 77 37.91 -7.42 4.02
C SER A 77 38.25 -6.07 3.39
N GLY A 78 39.33 -5.44 3.85
CA GLY A 78 39.71 -4.09 3.39
C GLY A 78 38.87 -2.97 4.00
N ARG A 79 38.30 -3.20 5.19
CA ARG A 79 37.48 -2.23 5.96
C ARG A 79 36.32 -1.69 5.15
N GLN A 80 35.67 -2.57 4.40
CA GLN A 80 34.53 -2.20 3.56
C GLN A 80 33.22 -2.36 4.32
N GLY A 81 32.33 -1.38 4.20
CA GLY A 81 30.97 -1.47 4.74
C GLY A 81 30.47 -0.17 5.34
N TRP A 82 29.16 -0.09 5.50
CA TRP A 82 28.48 0.98 6.22
C TRP A 82 27.34 0.40 7.07
N SER A 83 27.00 1.10 8.15
CA SER A 83 25.85 0.79 9.00
C SER A 83 25.00 2.04 9.18
N GLY A 84 23.68 1.89 9.14
CA GLY A 84 22.75 3.00 9.29
C GLY A 84 21.62 2.69 10.25
N ILE A 85 21.02 3.75 10.80
CA ILE A 85 19.83 3.69 11.64
C ILE A 85 18.75 4.65 11.14
N SER A 86 17.48 4.26 11.33
CA SER A 86 16.32 5.12 11.11
C SER A 86 15.69 5.52 12.43
N HIS A 87 15.59 6.83 12.66
CA HIS A 87 14.96 7.41 13.85
C HIS A 87 13.43 7.32 13.84
N GLY A 88 12.81 6.81 12.75
CA GLY A 88 11.37 6.59 12.65
C GLY A 88 10.98 5.11 12.52
N GLY A 89 11.93 4.19 12.73
CA GLY A 89 11.74 2.76 12.53
C GLY A 89 11.84 2.34 11.06
N GLY A 90 10.94 2.86 10.21
CA GLY A 90 10.98 2.62 8.76
C GLY A 90 11.99 3.52 8.03
N MET A 91 12.49 3.08 6.86
CA MET A 91 13.34 3.92 6.00
C MET A 91 12.61 5.18 5.47
N PRO A 92 11.37 5.09 4.95
CA PRO A 92 10.68 6.26 4.43
C PRO A 92 10.25 7.26 5.50
N ASN A 93 10.26 8.53 5.13
CA ASN A 93 9.79 9.70 5.87
C ASN A 93 10.40 9.87 7.29
N ALA A 94 11.60 9.34 7.49
CA ALA A 94 12.33 9.41 8.76
C ALA A 94 13.76 9.95 8.57
N LEU A 95 14.33 10.52 9.63
CA LEU A 95 15.75 10.87 9.67
C LEU A 95 16.60 9.61 9.69
N LEU A 96 17.50 9.48 8.71
CA LEU A 96 18.46 8.39 8.63
C LEU A 96 19.84 8.90 9.04
N LEU A 97 20.57 8.12 9.85
CA LEU A 97 21.98 8.35 10.14
C LEU A 97 22.78 7.16 9.62
N VAL A 98 23.75 7.40 8.75
CA VAL A 98 24.62 6.36 8.19
C VAL A 98 26.07 6.64 8.59
N ALA A 99 26.79 5.61 9.01
CA ALA A 99 28.19 5.65 9.43
C ALA A 99 29.04 4.62 8.70
N TRP A 100 30.29 4.96 8.39
CA TRP A 100 31.26 4.08 7.74
C TRP A 100 32.71 4.50 8.07
N PRO A 101 33.69 3.59 8.01
CA PRO A 101 35.09 3.96 8.20
C PRO A 101 35.67 4.68 6.97
N GLU A 102 36.47 5.70 7.24
CA GLU A 102 37.43 6.28 6.29
C GLU A 102 38.81 6.22 6.94
N LYS A 103 39.61 5.22 6.55
CA LYS A 103 40.89 4.86 7.19
C LYS A 103 40.69 4.47 8.66
N ASP A 104 41.17 5.30 9.59
CA ASP A 104 41.07 5.10 11.05
C ASP A 104 40.00 6.01 11.69
N ALA A 105 39.30 6.81 10.88
CA ALA A 105 38.20 7.64 11.32
C ALA A 105 36.86 7.01 10.91
N VAL A 106 35.78 7.39 11.58
CA VAL A 106 34.41 7.05 11.18
C VAL A 106 33.75 8.31 10.61
N LYS A 107 33.15 8.22 9.43
CA LYS A 107 32.35 9.26 8.81
C LYS A 107 30.87 9.02 9.10
N THR A 108 30.10 10.11 9.08
CA THR A 108 28.65 10.08 9.26
C THR A 108 27.97 10.98 8.25
N ILE A 109 26.75 10.62 7.85
CA ILE A 109 25.86 11.50 7.06
C ILE A 109 24.42 11.34 7.55
N PHE A 110 23.69 12.45 7.58
CA PHE A 110 22.23 12.42 7.69
C PHE A 110 21.61 12.37 6.31
N ALA A 111 20.65 11.47 6.15
CA ALA A 111 19.93 11.26 4.90
C ALA A 111 18.42 11.17 5.14
N TYR A 112 17.63 11.33 4.08
CA TYR A 112 16.17 11.26 4.13
C TYR A 112 15.62 10.65 2.85
N ALA A 113 14.67 9.72 2.96
CA ALA A 113 13.96 9.16 1.82
C ALA A 113 12.45 9.35 1.98
N GLY A 114 11.75 9.85 0.97
CA GLY A 114 10.28 9.92 0.98
C GLY A 114 9.58 8.57 0.79
N GLY A 115 10.32 7.58 0.26
CA GLY A 115 9.86 6.23 -0.07
C GLY A 115 11.02 5.23 -0.04
N TYR A 116 10.82 4.01 -0.55
CA TYR A 116 11.86 2.98 -0.66
C TYR A 116 12.74 3.21 -1.91
N VAL A 117 13.47 4.33 -1.90
CA VAL A 117 14.38 4.76 -2.97
C VAL A 117 15.70 5.28 -2.40
N ALA A 118 16.68 5.51 -3.27
CA ALA A 118 17.91 6.20 -2.88
C ALA A 118 17.59 7.49 -2.09
N PRO A 119 18.10 7.65 -0.85
CA PRO A 119 17.81 8.82 -0.05
C PRO A 119 18.55 10.07 -0.56
N ASP A 120 17.98 11.23 -0.29
CA ASP A 120 18.65 12.51 -0.45
C ASP A 120 19.47 12.85 0.81
N THR A 121 20.46 13.73 0.68
CA THR A 121 21.14 14.32 1.85
C THR A 121 20.13 15.12 2.66
N TYR A 122 20.06 14.88 3.97
CA TYR A 122 19.17 15.60 4.86
C TYR A 122 19.64 17.04 5.07
N THR A 123 18.72 18.00 4.97
CA THR A 123 19.03 19.44 5.06
C THR A 123 18.40 20.12 6.28
N GLY A 124 17.82 19.36 7.22
CA GLY A 124 17.24 19.92 8.45
C GLY A 124 18.27 20.10 9.57
N ASN A 125 17.77 20.33 10.79
CA ASN A 125 18.59 20.83 11.91
C ASN A 125 19.36 19.77 12.72
N ALA A 126 19.29 18.49 12.32
CA ALA A 126 19.95 17.42 13.06
C ALA A 126 21.48 17.57 12.96
N ASN A 127 22.15 17.47 14.10
CA ASN A 127 23.60 17.62 14.20
C ASN A 127 24.23 16.45 14.96
N ILE A 128 25.45 16.09 14.59
CA ILE A 128 26.20 14.99 15.22
C ILE A 128 27.59 15.46 15.62
N THR A 129 27.96 15.21 16.87
CA THR A 129 29.31 15.45 17.41
C THR A 129 29.89 14.12 17.89
N GLN A 130 31.06 13.72 17.37
CA GLN A 130 31.68 12.46 17.80
C GLN A 130 32.35 12.63 19.17
N ILE A 131 32.16 11.63 20.04
CA ILE A 131 32.81 11.51 21.36
C ILE A 131 33.96 10.52 21.27
N SER A 132 33.74 9.38 20.62
CA SER A 132 34.78 8.36 20.42
C SER A 132 34.51 7.53 19.18
N SER A 133 35.57 7.02 18.57
CA SER A 133 35.46 6.00 17.55
C SER A 133 36.66 5.05 17.60
N THR A 134 36.50 3.87 17.02
CA THR A 134 37.57 2.90 16.79
C THR A 134 37.29 2.19 15.48
N VAL A 135 38.32 1.92 14.69
CA VAL A 135 38.23 1.12 13.46
C VAL A 135 39.19 -0.04 13.59
N THR A 136 38.68 -1.25 13.44
CA THR A 136 39.45 -2.49 13.34
C THR A 136 39.31 -3.04 11.92
N ASP A 137 39.91 -4.20 11.64
CA ASP A 137 39.77 -4.85 10.34
C ASP A 137 38.41 -5.55 10.17
N THR A 138 37.67 -5.77 11.26
CA THR A 138 36.40 -6.52 11.27
C THR A 138 35.19 -5.66 11.64
N ASP A 139 35.39 -4.53 12.32
CA ASP A 139 34.32 -3.67 12.77
C ASP A 139 34.78 -2.22 12.98
N PHE A 140 33.82 -1.31 13.12
CA PHE A 140 34.04 0.02 13.66
C PHE A 140 33.07 0.29 14.81
N THR A 141 33.51 1.09 15.78
CA THR A 141 32.65 1.65 16.82
C THR A 141 32.59 3.17 16.70
N LEU A 142 31.42 3.72 17.02
CA LEU A 142 31.17 5.16 17.05
C LEU A 142 30.29 5.49 18.25
N ILE A 143 30.76 6.41 19.08
CA ILE A 143 29.99 7.08 20.13
C ILE A 143 29.84 8.54 19.75
N TYR A 144 28.62 9.05 19.76
CA TYR A 144 28.28 10.37 19.25
C TYR A 144 27.16 11.02 20.06
N HIS A 145 27.18 12.34 20.15
CA HIS A 145 26.05 13.14 20.62
C HIS A 145 25.25 13.62 19.42
N CYS A 146 23.97 13.27 19.38
CA CYS A 146 23.03 13.61 18.32
C CYS A 146 22.04 14.65 18.84
N GLN A 147 22.03 15.85 18.26
CA GLN A 147 21.18 16.97 18.66
C GLN A 147 20.11 17.22 17.59
N GLY A 148 18.86 17.42 18.00
CA GLY A 148 17.75 17.60 17.06
C GLY A 148 17.47 16.37 16.20
N CYS A 149 17.76 15.17 16.71
CA CYS A 149 17.66 13.92 15.96
C CYS A 149 16.31 13.20 16.17
N TRP A 150 15.54 13.57 17.20
CA TRP A 150 14.19 13.03 17.43
C TRP A 150 13.08 13.83 16.75
N VAL A 151 13.41 14.93 16.09
CA VAL A 151 12.49 15.77 15.31
C VAL A 151 13.16 16.10 13.99
N TRP A 152 12.48 15.88 12.88
CA TRP A 152 13.03 16.14 11.55
C TRP A 152 12.05 16.86 10.65
N ASN A 153 12.60 17.59 9.69
CA ASN A 153 11.83 18.25 8.64
C ASN A 153 12.67 18.28 7.36
N GLN A 154 12.22 17.55 6.34
CA GLN A 154 12.79 17.63 4.99
C GLN A 154 11.74 18.21 4.05
N ASN A 155 11.92 19.46 3.62
CA ASN A 155 11.02 20.13 2.67
C ASN A 155 9.53 20.11 3.10
N GLY A 156 9.24 20.27 4.40
CA GLY A 156 7.90 20.22 4.97
C GLY A 156 7.41 18.82 5.34
N ALA A 157 8.21 17.77 5.07
CA ALA A 157 7.95 16.44 5.60
C ALA A 157 8.43 16.35 7.05
N GLU A 158 7.60 16.88 7.94
CA GLU A 158 7.81 16.85 9.38
C GLU A 158 7.56 15.46 9.96
N GLY A 159 8.40 15.04 10.89
CA GLY A 159 8.21 13.84 11.67
C GLY A 159 8.95 13.92 13.00
N SER A 160 8.51 13.14 13.97
CA SER A 160 9.17 13.07 15.27
C SER A 160 8.99 11.72 15.92
N GLN A 161 9.96 11.37 16.75
CA GLN A 161 9.86 10.26 17.68
C GLN A 161 10.49 10.69 19.00
N LEU A 162 9.97 11.77 19.60
CA LEU A 162 10.42 12.23 20.90
C LEU A 162 10.31 11.09 21.93
N PRO A 163 11.31 10.91 22.82
CA PRO A 163 11.33 9.83 23.81
C PRO A 163 10.36 10.13 24.97
N THR A 164 9.08 10.32 24.66
CA THR A 164 7.98 10.53 25.62
C THR A 164 7.10 9.30 25.75
N SER A 165 7.18 8.35 24.81
CA SER A 165 6.54 7.04 24.88
C SER A 165 7.36 6.04 25.72
N GLU A 166 6.77 4.90 26.05
CA GLU A 166 7.48 3.80 26.74
C GLU A 166 8.58 3.17 25.88
N VAL A 167 8.38 3.15 24.55
CA VAL A 167 9.27 2.51 23.57
C VAL A 167 9.40 3.41 22.35
N GLN A 168 10.63 3.54 21.82
CA GLN A 168 10.92 4.05 20.48
C GLN A 168 11.17 2.89 19.52
N VAL A 169 10.73 2.97 18.27
CA VAL A 169 11.03 2.02 17.20
C VAL A 169 12.19 2.53 16.37
N ILE A 170 13.28 1.76 16.32
CA ILE A 170 14.51 2.12 15.62
C ILE A 170 14.77 1.12 14.50
N GLY A 171 14.99 1.63 13.29
CA GLY A 171 15.40 0.83 12.14
C GLY A 171 16.92 0.72 12.07
N TRP A 172 17.44 -0.34 11.46
CA TRP A 172 18.85 -0.49 11.15
C TRP A 172 19.07 -1.16 9.79
N ALA A 173 20.22 -0.89 9.17
CA ALA A 173 20.67 -1.54 7.95
C ALA A 173 22.20 -1.60 7.85
N GLN A 174 22.73 -2.58 7.12
CA GLN A 174 24.17 -2.70 6.82
C GLN A 174 24.43 -3.05 5.34
N HIS A 175 25.56 -2.59 4.82
CA HIS A 175 26.07 -2.95 3.50
C HIS A 175 27.53 -3.37 3.56
N ASP A 176 27.94 -4.24 2.64
CA ASP A 176 29.29 -4.79 2.49
C ASP A 176 30.33 -3.87 1.82
N LYS A 177 29.94 -2.66 1.40
CA LYS A 177 30.81 -1.69 0.72
C LYS A 177 30.72 -0.34 1.41
N ILE A 178 31.80 0.43 1.38
CA ILE A 178 31.76 1.82 1.87
C ILE A 178 30.83 2.67 0.99
N PHE A 179 30.27 3.72 1.58
CA PHE A 179 29.51 4.72 0.82
C PHE A 179 30.46 5.49 -0.12
N SER A 180 30.21 5.41 -1.42
CA SER A 180 31.04 6.03 -2.48
C SER A 180 30.50 7.37 -2.98
N GLY A 181 29.49 7.94 -2.31
CA GLY A 181 28.76 9.12 -2.79
C GLY A 181 27.49 8.81 -3.58
N THR A 182 27.22 7.53 -3.88
CA THR A 182 25.96 7.07 -4.50
C THR A 182 25.33 5.98 -3.64
N TRP A 183 24.03 6.08 -3.40
CA TRP A 183 23.31 5.10 -2.61
C TRP A 183 23.01 3.84 -3.42
N VAL A 184 23.20 2.71 -2.76
CA VAL A 184 22.82 1.37 -3.21
C VAL A 184 22.09 0.68 -2.06
N GLN A 185 21.19 -0.25 -2.38
CA GLN A 185 20.39 -0.95 -1.38
C GLN A 185 21.30 -1.76 -0.44
N HIS A 186 21.07 -1.65 0.87
CA HIS A 186 21.77 -2.45 1.89
C HIS A 186 21.64 -3.95 1.60
N ASN A 187 22.74 -4.69 1.75
CA ASN A 187 22.82 -6.10 1.36
C ASN A 187 23.30 -7.05 2.47
N LYS A 188 23.78 -6.54 3.61
CA LYS A 188 24.21 -7.38 4.75
C LYS A 188 23.09 -7.69 5.72
N GLY A 189 22.10 -6.81 5.83
CA GLY A 189 20.95 -6.99 6.68
C GLY A 189 20.21 -5.69 6.92
N GLN A 190 18.95 -5.81 7.32
CA GLN A 190 18.11 -4.70 7.76
C GLN A 190 16.99 -5.22 8.65
N SER A 191 16.50 -4.38 9.55
CA SER A 191 15.37 -4.69 10.43
C SER A 191 15.03 -3.48 11.29
N GLN A 192 14.11 -3.63 12.23
CA GLN A 192 13.79 -2.66 13.26
C GLN A 192 13.56 -3.36 14.59
N PHE A 193 13.71 -2.63 15.70
CA PHE A 193 13.48 -3.12 17.05
C PHE A 193 12.86 -2.02 17.93
N GLY A 194 12.29 -2.43 19.07
CA GLY A 194 11.79 -1.51 20.08
C GLY A 194 12.89 -1.22 21.10
N ALA A 195 13.08 0.06 21.40
CA ALA A 195 14.03 0.58 22.35
C ALA A 195 13.27 1.19 23.54
N PRO A 196 13.23 0.52 24.71
CA PRO A 196 12.61 1.05 25.91
C PRO A 196 13.24 2.38 26.32
N VAL A 197 12.41 3.41 26.49
CA VAL A 197 12.87 4.77 26.82
C VAL A 197 13.36 4.84 28.25
N ALA A 198 12.66 4.19 29.18
CA ALA A 198 13.00 4.22 30.61
C ALA A 198 14.41 3.67 30.88
N ASP A 199 14.78 2.58 30.21
CA ASP A 199 16.07 1.90 30.41
C ASP A 199 17.26 2.71 29.88
N ALA A 200 17.01 3.64 28.94
CA ALA A 200 18.04 4.49 28.35
C ALA A 200 18.29 5.79 29.12
N ARG A 201 17.44 6.17 30.08
CA ARG A 201 17.61 7.42 30.85
C ARG A 201 18.73 7.28 31.88
N ASN A 202 19.58 8.30 31.96
CA ASN A 202 20.63 8.34 32.97
C ASN A 202 20.88 9.75 33.52
N ALA A 203 20.96 9.88 34.85
CA ALA A 203 21.24 11.16 35.51
C ALA A 203 22.64 11.71 35.17
N LYS A 204 23.60 10.85 34.77
CA LYS A 204 24.95 11.27 34.36
C LYS A 204 25.02 11.81 32.93
N TYR A 205 23.92 11.79 32.18
CA TYR A 205 23.88 12.25 30.79
C TYR A 205 24.44 13.66 30.61
N SER A 206 24.11 14.59 31.51
CA SER A 206 24.59 15.98 31.45
C SER A 206 26.11 16.10 31.62
N ASP A 207 26.78 15.10 32.18
CA ASP A 207 28.23 15.04 32.27
C ASP A 207 28.84 14.39 31.03
N TRP A 208 28.17 13.39 30.47
CA TRP A 208 28.62 12.71 29.25
C TRP A 208 28.59 13.59 28.01
N VAL A 209 27.61 14.49 27.86
CA VAL A 209 27.55 15.43 26.71
C VAL A 209 28.72 16.42 26.69
N LYS A 210 29.43 16.59 27.82
CA LYS A 210 30.64 17.44 27.90
C LYS A 210 31.89 16.72 27.40
N LEU A 211 31.83 15.42 27.14
CA LEU A 211 32.94 14.66 26.57
C LEU A 211 33.15 15.13 25.13
N GLY A 212 34.22 15.90 24.92
CA GLY A 212 34.57 16.43 23.61
C GLY A 212 35.16 15.38 22.64
N PRO A 213 35.34 15.74 21.37
CA PRO A 213 35.99 14.86 20.40
C PRO A 213 37.40 14.49 20.84
N PRO A 214 37.96 13.35 20.37
CA PRO A 214 39.32 12.95 20.71
C PRO A 214 40.32 14.09 20.41
N THR A 215 41.24 14.35 21.33
CA THR A 215 42.36 15.27 21.11
C THR A 215 43.18 14.77 19.92
N GLY A 216 43.12 15.50 18.80
CA GLY A 216 43.82 15.16 17.55
C GLY A 216 42.93 14.85 16.34
N THR A 217 41.60 14.89 16.49
CA THR A 217 40.68 14.74 15.34
C THR A 217 40.52 16.09 14.62
N PRO A 218 40.68 16.19 13.29
CA PRO A 218 40.41 17.42 12.56
C PRO A 218 38.97 17.88 12.82
N VAL A 219 38.81 19.14 13.21
CA VAL A 219 37.51 19.82 13.23
C VAL A 219 36.92 19.70 11.82
N PRO A 220 35.69 19.19 11.62
CA PRO A 220 35.04 19.27 10.33
C PRO A 220 34.94 20.75 9.98
N SER A 221 35.55 21.17 8.88
CA SER A 221 35.13 22.43 8.25
C SER A 221 33.63 22.33 7.99
N PRO A 222 32.86 23.43 8.11
CA PRO A 222 31.52 23.49 7.54
C PRO A 222 31.64 22.95 6.13
N SER A 223 30.89 21.89 5.82
CA SER A 223 30.83 21.34 4.47
C SER A 223 30.61 22.51 3.53
N GLY A 224 31.59 22.76 2.65
CA GLY A 224 31.46 23.77 1.62
C GLY A 224 30.14 23.57 0.90
N SER A 225 29.52 24.68 0.51
CA SER A 225 28.31 24.68 -0.31
C SER A 225 28.40 23.59 -1.37
N PRO A 226 27.37 22.75 -1.53
CA PRO A 226 27.44 21.62 -2.43
C PRO A 226 27.79 22.14 -3.82
N THR A 227 28.87 21.62 -4.41
CA THR A 227 29.00 21.62 -5.86
C THR A 227 27.76 20.93 -6.37
N ALA A 228 26.94 21.63 -7.16
CA ALA A 228 25.70 21.10 -7.70
C ALA A 228 25.99 19.73 -8.34
N SER A 229 25.61 18.66 -7.65
CA SER A 229 25.56 17.34 -8.26
C SER A 229 24.60 17.46 -9.43
N ALA A 230 25.01 16.97 -10.60
CA ALA A 230 24.24 17.09 -11.83
C ALA A 230 22.79 16.73 -11.55
N THR A 231 21.90 17.70 -11.72
CA THR A 231 20.46 17.47 -11.64
C THR A 231 20.16 16.31 -12.58
N PRO A 232 19.52 15.22 -12.12
CA PRO A 232 19.14 14.14 -13.01
C PRO A 232 18.37 14.77 -14.16
N THR A 233 18.89 14.60 -15.37
CA THR A 233 18.25 15.15 -16.56
C THR A 233 16.84 14.58 -16.60
N PRO A 234 15.78 15.41 -16.62
CA PRO A 234 14.42 14.91 -16.70
C PRO A 234 14.33 13.97 -17.89
N THR A 235 13.88 12.73 -17.66
CA THR A 235 13.58 11.80 -18.75
C THR A 235 12.69 12.53 -19.75
N ALA A 236 13.16 12.69 -20.97
CA ALA A 236 12.46 13.45 -21.99
C ALA A 236 11.03 12.89 -22.17
N CYS A 237 10.03 13.76 -22.07
CA CYS A 237 8.64 13.39 -22.32
C CYS A 237 8.53 12.87 -23.75
N THR A 238 8.09 11.61 -23.92
CA THR A 238 7.74 11.10 -25.23
C THR A 238 6.43 11.76 -25.67
N GLY A 239 6.54 12.89 -26.37
CA GLY A 239 5.41 13.64 -26.93
C GLY A 239 4.79 14.62 -25.94
N THR A 240 5.29 15.85 -25.94
CA THR A 240 4.60 17.02 -25.35
C THR A 240 3.14 17.03 -25.83
N PRO A 241 2.14 17.09 -24.94
CA PRO A 241 0.76 17.24 -25.38
C PRO A 241 0.65 18.50 -26.24
N SER A 242 0.13 18.38 -27.47
CA SER A 242 -0.34 19.56 -28.18
C SER A 242 -1.41 20.22 -27.30
N ALA A 243 -1.29 21.52 -27.06
CA ALA A 243 -2.23 22.30 -26.25
C ALA A 243 -3.69 22.31 -26.79
N THR A 244 -3.94 21.59 -27.88
CA THR A 244 -5.20 21.52 -28.62
C THR A 244 -5.97 20.20 -28.47
N GLU A 245 -5.40 19.15 -27.87
CA GLU A 245 -6.11 17.86 -27.74
C GLU A 245 -6.97 17.78 -26.46
N SER A 246 -8.22 17.36 -26.62
CA SER A 246 -9.18 17.16 -25.54
C SER A 246 -9.88 15.80 -25.64
N TYR A 247 -10.29 15.26 -24.49
CA TYR A 247 -10.79 13.88 -24.37
C TYR A 247 -12.14 13.82 -23.67
N ASP A 248 -12.97 12.85 -24.04
CA ASP A 248 -14.22 12.57 -23.33
C ASP A 248 -13.93 11.94 -21.97
N TYR A 249 -12.90 11.09 -21.88
CA TYR A 249 -12.43 10.51 -20.63
C TYR A 249 -10.92 10.62 -20.51
N ILE A 250 -10.46 11.14 -19.37
CA ILE A 250 -9.06 11.04 -18.96
C ILE A 250 -8.99 10.10 -17.76
N VAL A 251 -8.34 8.96 -17.93
CA VAL A 251 -8.10 7.96 -16.88
C VAL A 251 -6.68 8.15 -16.35
N VAL A 252 -6.54 8.30 -15.03
CA VAL A 252 -5.28 8.59 -14.35
C VAL A 252 -4.80 7.36 -13.59
N GLY A 253 -3.76 6.70 -14.08
CA GLY A 253 -3.16 5.48 -13.54
C GLY A 253 -3.56 4.24 -14.32
N GLY A 254 -2.57 3.52 -14.87
CA GLY A 254 -2.72 2.29 -15.64
C GLY A 254 -2.66 1.02 -14.79
N GLY A 255 -3.31 1.01 -13.62
CA GLY A 255 -3.34 -0.13 -12.70
C GLY A 255 -4.49 -1.13 -12.94
N ALA A 256 -4.77 -1.95 -11.92
CA ALA A 256 -5.85 -2.96 -11.93
C ALA A 256 -7.26 -2.36 -12.11
N GLY A 257 -7.48 -1.10 -11.71
CA GLY A 257 -8.73 -0.39 -11.98
C GLY A 257 -8.70 0.38 -13.32
N GLY A 258 -7.59 1.08 -13.57
CA GLY A 258 -7.46 2.01 -14.68
C GLY A 258 -7.39 1.39 -16.07
N ILE A 259 -6.65 0.29 -16.24
CA ILE A 259 -6.59 -0.41 -17.52
C ILE A 259 -7.99 -0.93 -17.93
N PRO A 260 -8.73 -1.69 -17.08
CA PRO A 260 -10.05 -2.16 -17.45
C PRO A 260 -11.06 -1.04 -17.70
N VAL A 261 -11.14 -0.03 -16.82
CA VAL A 261 -12.11 1.06 -17.02
C VAL A 261 -11.83 1.83 -18.31
N ALA A 262 -10.57 2.06 -18.67
CA ALA A 262 -10.22 2.75 -19.90
C ALA A 262 -10.57 1.92 -21.16
N ASP A 263 -10.32 0.61 -21.13
CA ASP A 263 -10.75 -0.33 -22.20
C ASP A 263 -12.26 -0.25 -22.40
N LYS A 264 -13.05 -0.42 -21.33
CA LYS A 264 -14.52 -0.40 -21.40
C LYS A 264 -15.09 0.95 -21.84
N LEU A 265 -14.51 2.06 -21.37
CA LEU A 265 -14.94 3.39 -21.82
C LEU A 265 -14.63 3.60 -23.31
N SER A 266 -13.46 3.13 -23.78
CA SER A 266 -13.09 3.26 -25.20
C SER A 266 -13.93 2.40 -26.14
N GLU A 267 -14.50 1.28 -25.66
CA GLU A 267 -15.46 0.47 -26.43
C GLU A 267 -16.72 1.25 -26.84
N SER A 268 -17.08 2.29 -26.09
CA SER A 268 -18.24 3.14 -26.40
C SER A 268 -18.04 4.09 -27.59
N GLY A 269 -16.83 4.14 -28.16
CA GLY A 269 -16.45 5.06 -29.25
C GLY A 269 -16.02 6.46 -28.78
N LYS A 270 -16.08 6.73 -27.47
CA LYS A 270 -15.65 7.99 -26.85
C LYS A 270 -14.12 8.12 -26.85
N SER A 271 -13.59 9.34 -26.91
CA SER A 271 -12.13 9.54 -26.86
C SER A 271 -11.59 9.35 -25.44
N VAL A 272 -10.66 8.42 -25.28
CA VAL A 272 -10.10 8.03 -23.98
C VAL A 272 -8.60 8.21 -23.97
N LEU A 273 -8.10 8.93 -22.97
CA LEU A 273 -6.67 9.02 -22.66
C LEU A 273 -6.37 8.31 -21.35
N LEU A 274 -5.47 7.34 -21.36
CA LEU A 274 -4.88 6.74 -20.17
C LEU A 274 -3.51 7.38 -19.91
N LEU A 275 -3.35 7.98 -18.73
CA LEU A 275 -2.10 8.56 -18.25
C LEU A 275 -1.48 7.64 -17.20
N GLU A 276 -0.20 7.30 -17.34
CA GLU A 276 0.55 6.46 -16.41
C GLU A 276 1.83 7.18 -15.97
N LYS A 277 2.06 7.23 -14.64
CA LYS A 277 3.25 7.85 -14.04
C LYS A 277 4.52 7.13 -14.46
N GLY A 278 4.47 5.81 -14.46
CA GLY A 278 5.62 4.94 -14.66
C GLY A 278 5.97 4.62 -16.11
N PRO A 279 7.12 3.93 -16.31
CA PRO A 279 7.55 3.42 -17.59
C PRO A 279 6.76 2.16 -18.02
N PRO A 280 6.99 1.68 -19.26
CA PRO A 280 6.53 0.37 -19.70
C PRO A 280 6.98 -0.78 -18.77
N SER A 281 6.17 -1.84 -18.68
CA SER A 281 6.45 -3.04 -17.87
C SER A 281 6.67 -4.30 -18.74
N LEU A 282 5.61 -4.95 -19.22
CA LEU A 282 5.73 -6.14 -20.07
C LEU A 282 6.43 -5.80 -21.39
N ALA A 283 7.20 -6.74 -21.93
CA ALA A 283 7.94 -6.55 -23.17
C ALA A 283 7.04 -6.16 -24.36
N GLN A 284 5.83 -6.71 -24.42
CA GLN A 284 4.85 -6.37 -25.48
C GLN A 284 4.46 -4.88 -25.52
N PHE A 285 4.70 -4.12 -24.43
CA PHE A 285 4.46 -2.69 -24.36
C PHE A 285 5.75 -1.86 -24.38
N GLY A 286 6.89 -2.47 -24.73
CA GLY A 286 8.20 -1.82 -24.79
C GLY A 286 8.98 -1.84 -23.48
N GLY A 287 8.63 -2.72 -22.54
CA GLY A 287 9.41 -2.89 -21.30
C GLY A 287 10.71 -3.63 -21.53
N THR A 288 11.81 -3.10 -20.99
CA THR A 288 13.18 -3.60 -21.21
C THR A 288 13.93 -3.94 -19.92
N MET A 289 13.28 -3.81 -18.76
CA MET A 289 13.89 -4.13 -17.47
C MET A 289 13.97 -5.64 -17.28
N GLY A 290 15.14 -6.20 -16.99
CA GLY A 290 15.32 -7.63 -16.70
C GLY A 290 16.76 -8.09 -16.90
N PRO A 291 17.10 -9.32 -16.47
CA PRO A 291 18.40 -9.91 -16.73
C PRO A 291 18.55 -10.24 -18.22
N GLU A 292 19.80 -10.31 -18.70
CA GLU A 292 20.10 -10.51 -20.13
C GLU A 292 19.43 -11.75 -20.74
N TRP A 293 19.36 -12.85 -19.98
CA TRP A 293 18.72 -14.08 -20.46
C TRP A 293 17.21 -13.93 -20.68
N VAL A 294 16.57 -12.91 -20.10
CA VAL A 294 15.17 -12.56 -20.32
C VAL A 294 15.02 -11.53 -21.43
N THR A 295 15.77 -10.42 -21.35
CA THR A 295 15.60 -9.28 -22.26
C THR A 295 16.04 -9.58 -23.69
N SER A 296 17.07 -10.41 -23.88
CA SER A 296 17.48 -10.92 -25.20
C SER A 296 16.46 -11.86 -25.84
N ASN A 297 15.41 -12.27 -25.11
CA ASN A 297 14.35 -13.16 -25.59
C ASN A 297 12.98 -12.46 -25.70
N ASN A 298 12.97 -11.12 -25.84
CA ASN A 298 11.75 -10.31 -25.98
C ASN A 298 10.76 -10.50 -24.82
N LEU A 299 11.31 -10.60 -23.61
CA LEU A 299 10.61 -10.65 -22.34
C LEU A 299 11.19 -9.58 -21.41
N SER A 300 10.45 -9.19 -20.39
CA SER A 300 10.94 -8.37 -19.28
C SER A 300 10.85 -9.12 -17.95
N ARG A 301 11.42 -8.56 -16.89
CA ARG A 301 11.30 -9.05 -15.51
C ARG A 301 9.86 -9.25 -15.06
N PHE A 302 8.93 -8.51 -15.67
CA PHE A 302 7.53 -8.54 -15.32
C PHE A 302 6.78 -9.67 -16.04
N ASP A 303 7.26 -10.13 -17.19
CA ASP A 303 6.63 -11.21 -17.95
C ASP A 303 6.80 -12.58 -17.27
N VAL A 304 7.97 -12.82 -16.66
CA VAL A 304 8.38 -14.11 -16.08
C VAL A 304 7.83 -14.29 -14.65
N PRO A 305 6.91 -15.23 -14.40
CA PRO A 305 6.35 -15.49 -13.07
C PRO A 305 7.41 -15.70 -11.98
N GLY A 306 8.44 -16.50 -12.26
CA GLY A 306 9.52 -16.81 -11.33
C GLY A 306 10.43 -15.64 -10.96
N LEU A 307 10.28 -14.47 -11.58
CA LEU A 307 11.06 -13.27 -11.26
C LEU A 307 10.28 -12.24 -10.44
N CYS A 308 9.03 -12.54 -10.05
CA CYS A 308 8.19 -11.55 -9.37
C CYS A 308 8.74 -11.09 -8.01
N ASN A 309 9.47 -11.94 -7.28
CA ASN A 309 10.02 -11.60 -5.96
C ASN A 309 11.22 -10.65 -6.02
N GLN A 310 11.81 -10.42 -7.21
CA GLN A 310 12.93 -9.50 -7.37
C GLN A 310 12.57 -8.07 -6.94
N ILE A 311 11.29 -7.71 -6.97
CA ILE A 311 10.80 -6.40 -6.50
C ILE A 311 11.18 -6.10 -5.04
N TRP A 312 11.47 -7.11 -4.20
CA TRP A 312 11.83 -6.90 -2.80
C TRP A 312 13.31 -6.62 -2.57
N VAL A 313 14.17 -6.98 -3.51
CA VAL A 313 15.64 -6.78 -3.44
C VAL A 313 16.16 -5.74 -4.41
N ASP A 314 15.38 -5.44 -5.46
CA ASP A 314 15.64 -4.36 -6.41
C ASP A 314 14.29 -3.78 -6.89
N SER A 315 13.90 -2.66 -6.27
CA SER A 315 12.67 -1.91 -6.58
C SER A 315 12.91 -0.56 -7.23
N ALA A 316 14.17 -0.18 -7.46
CA ALA A 316 14.53 1.14 -7.98
C ALA A 316 13.92 1.35 -9.37
N GLY A 317 13.29 2.52 -9.57
CA GLY A 317 12.62 2.85 -10.84
C GLY A 317 11.33 2.07 -11.11
N VAL A 318 10.92 1.16 -10.22
CA VAL A 318 9.68 0.37 -10.33
C VAL A 318 8.68 0.73 -9.24
N ALA A 319 9.13 0.85 -7.99
CA ALA A 319 8.27 1.22 -6.87
C ALA A 319 7.99 2.73 -6.86
N CYS A 320 6.82 3.10 -6.35
CA CYS A 320 6.45 4.50 -6.12
C CYS A 320 7.33 5.12 -5.04
N THR A 321 7.71 6.38 -5.24
CA THR A 321 8.73 7.08 -4.43
C THR A 321 8.14 8.13 -3.49
N ASP A 322 6.84 8.42 -3.65
CA ASP A 322 6.11 9.48 -2.98
C ASP A 322 5.05 8.95 -2.00
N ILE A 323 5.27 7.72 -1.53
CA ILE A 323 4.48 7.01 -0.53
C ILE A 323 5.41 6.24 0.40
N ASP A 324 4.97 5.95 1.63
CA ASP A 324 5.73 5.17 2.62
C ASP A 324 5.51 3.64 2.54
N GLN A 325 4.73 3.17 1.56
CA GLN A 325 4.41 1.76 1.33
C GLN A 325 4.94 1.23 -0.02
N MET A 326 4.84 -0.07 -0.24
CA MET A 326 5.12 -0.67 -1.55
C MET A 326 3.92 -0.49 -2.49
N ALA A 327 4.14 0.14 -3.64
CA ALA A 327 3.23 0.14 -4.78
C ALA A 327 4.04 0.20 -6.08
N GLY A 328 3.57 -0.48 -7.13
CA GLY A 328 4.20 -0.41 -8.45
C GLY A 328 3.83 0.88 -9.17
N CYS A 329 4.83 1.66 -9.56
CA CYS A 329 4.74 2.85 -10.42
C CYS A 329 5.33 2.52 -11.81
N VAL A 330 4.72 1.56 -12.48
CA VAL A 330 4.98 1.12 -13.86
C VAL A 330 3.63 0.84 -14.52
N LEU A 331 3.56 0.75 -15.86
CA LEU A 331 2.33 0.34 -16.55
C LEU A 331 1.82 -1.01 -15.99
N GLY A 332 0.55 -1.06 -15.58
CA GLY A 332 -0.06 -2.19 -14.86
C GLY A 332 -0.08 -2.04 -13.34
N GLY A 333 0.68 -1.10 -12.78
CA GLY A 333 0.78 -0.82 -11.35
C GLY A 333 1.07 -2.09 -10.53
N GLY A 334 0.29 -2.31 -9.49
CA GLY A 334 0.38 -3.51 -8.65
C GLY A 334 0.24 -4.83 -9.43
N ALA A 335 -0.54 -4.88 -10.52
CA ALA A 335 -0.70 -6.10 -11.32
C ALA A 335 0.57 -6.47 -12.10
N ALA A 336 1.47 -5.52 -12.35
CA ALA A 336 2.77 -5.77 -12.97
C ALA A 336 3.79 -6.41 -12.01
N VAL A 337 3.67 -6.14 -10.70
CA VAL A 337 4.70 -6.50 -9.70
C VAL A 337 4.25 -7.53 -8.66
N ASN A 338 2.94 -7.77 -8.51
CA ASN A 338 2.42 -8.72 -7.53
C ASN A 338 2.73 -10.19 -7.89
N ALA A 339 2.39 -11.11 -6.98
CA ALA A 339 2.46 -12.55 -7.22
C ALA A 339 1.30 -13.11 -8.07
N ALA A 340 0.49 -12.26 -8.70
CA ALA A 340 -0.54 -12.63 -9.68
C ALA A 340 -1.64 -13.60 -9.22
N LEU A 341 -1.81 -13.84 -7.91
CA LEU A 341 -2.93 -14.63 -7.38
C LEU A 341 -4.28 -14.07 -7.85
N TRP A 342 -5.17 -14.94 -8.32
CA TRP A 342 -6.38 -14.56 -9.06
C TRP A 342 -7.62 -15.35 -8.67
N TRP A 343 -8.61 -14.64 -8.15
CA TRP A 343 -9.74 -15.22 -7.42
C TRP A 343 -11.07 -14.86 -8.05
N LYS A 344 -11.89 -15.85 -8.35
CA LYS A 344 -13.29 -15.56 -8.65
C LYS A 344 -13.95 -14.99 -7.38
N PRO A 345 -14.52 -13.78 -7.42
CA PRO A 345 -15.02 -13.12 -6.22
C PRO A 345 -16.03 -13.97 -5.44
N VAL A 346 -15.89 -13.95 -4.12
CA VAL A 346 -16.81 -14.55 -3.16
C VAL A 346 -18.02 -13.63 -2.99
N ASP A 347 -19.23 -14.16 -3.14
CA ASP A 347 -20.44 -13.35 -3.19
C ASP A 347 -20.65 -12.54 -1.89
N ILE A 348 -20.38 -13.17 -0.74
CA ILE A 348 -20.57 -12.54 0.58
C ILE A 348 -19.71 -11.29 0.79
N ASP A 349 -18.58 -11.15 0.08
CA ASP A 349 -17.72 -9.97 0.22
C ASP A 349 -18.40 -8.71 -0.33
N PHE A 350 -19.12 -8.84 -1.46
CA PHE A 350 -19.94 -7.75 -2.00
C PHE A 350 -21.19 -7.54 -1.12
N ASP A 351 -21.83 -8.63 -0.71
CA ASP A 351 -23.07 -8.56 0.07
C ASP A 351 -22.86 -7.95 1.46
N TYR A 352 -21.68 -8.16 2.05
CA TYR A 352 -21.31 -7.62 3.34
C TYR A 352 -20.83 -6.16 3.23
N ASN A 353 -19.87 -5.87 2.35
CA ASN A 353 -19.19 -4.57 2.35
C ASN A 353 -19.90 -3.49 1.52
N PHE A 354 -20.49 -3.85 0.38
CA PHE A 354 -20.91 -2.85 -0.61
C PHE A 354 -22.39 -2.46 -0.48
N PRO A 355 -22.80 -1.23 -0.86
CA PRO A 355 -24.20 -0.82 -0.87
C PRO A 355 -25.03 -1.50 -1.97
N THR A 356 -26.36 -1.35 -1.91
CA THR A 356 -27.27 -1.79 -2.99
C THR A 356 -26.86 -1.22 -4.35
N GLY A 357 -26.92 -2.03 -5.41
CA GLY A 357 -26.40 -1.70 -6.74
C GLY A 357 -24.94 -2.12 -6.95
N TRP A 358 -24.31 -2.70 -5.92
CA TRP A 358 -22.97 -3.29 -5.87
C TRP A 358 -22.93 -4.61 -5.10
N LYS A 359 -24.10 -5.17 -4.75
CA LYS A 359 -24.21 -6.48 -4.09
C LYS A 359 -23.84 -7.59 -5.08
N SER A 360 -23.64 -8.81 -4.60
CA SER A 360 -23.19 -9.94 -5.44
C SER A 360 -24.07 -10.13 -6.70
N ALA A 361 -25.39 -10.00 -6.53
CA ALA A 361 -26.35 -10.05 -7.62
C ALA A 361 -26.13 -8.96 -8.69
N ASP A 362 -25.79 -7.74 -8.26
CA ASP A 362 -25.49 -6.61 -9.16
C ASP A 362 -24.16 -6.80 -9.88
N MET A 363 -23.18 -7.37 -9.18
CA MET A 363 -21.80 -7.57 -9.66
C MET A 363 -21.66 -8.78 -10.59
N LYS A 364 -22.62 -9.72 -10.57
CA LYS A 364 -22.54 -11.00 -11.29
C LYS A 364 -22.13 -10.85 -12.75
N SER A 365 -22.75 -9.91 -13.48
CA SER A 365 -22.47 -9.70 -14.90
C SER A 365 -21.04 -9.19 -15.14
N ALA A 366 -20.51 -8.36 -14.23
CA ALA A 366 -19.12 -7.90 -14.31
C ALA A 366 -18.17 -9.07 -14.01
N VAL A 367 -18.44 -9.87 -12.98
CA VAL A 367 -17.65 -11.08 -12.67
C VAL A 367 -17.59 -12.01 -13.88
N ASP A 368 -18.72 -12.30 -14.52
CA ASP A 368 -18.77 -13.19 -15.68
C ASP A 368 -17.92 -12.66 -16.85
N ARG A 369 -17.96 -11.35 -17.13
CA ARG A 369 -17.12 -10.73 -18.18
C ARG A 369 -15.64 -10.80 -17.84
N VAL A 370 -15.28 -10.51 -16.59
CA VAL A 370 -13.88 -10.52 -16.12
C VAL A 370 -13.29 -11.92 -16.22
N PHE A 371 -14.01 -12.96 -15.78
CA PHE A 371 -13.53 -14.33 -15.81
C PHE A 371 -13.64 -14.99 -17.19
N LYS A 372 -14.39 -14.40 -18.12
CA LYS A 372 -14.29 -14.72 -19.54
C LYS A 372 -13.00 -14.17 -20.15
N ARG A 373 -12.60 -12.95 -19.75
CA ARG A 373 -11.39 -12.26 -20.24
C ARG A 373 -10.11 -12.82 -19.61
N ILE A 374 -10.15 -13.16 -18.33
CA ILE A 374 -9.02 -13.67 -17.52
C ILE A 374 -9.56 -14.84 -16.68
N PRO A 375 -9.61 -16.06 -17.23
CA PRO A 375 -10.14 -17.24 -16.52
C PRO A 375 -9.31 -17.61 -15.29
N GLY A 376 -8.00 -17.36 -15.37
CA GLY A 376 -7.00 -17.81 -14.42
C GLY A 376 -6.63 -19.29 -14.60
N THR A 377 -5.55 -19.70 -13.94
CA THR A 377 -5.05 -21.08 -13.95
C THR A 377 -4.36 -21.38 -12.63
N ASP A 378 -4.55 -22.59 -12.10
CA ASP A 378 -3.74 -23.11 -10.98
C ASP A 378 -2.58 -23.99 -11.46
N THR A 379 -2.40 -24.11 -12.77
CA THR A 379 -1.36 -24.88 -13.45
C THR A 379 -0.75 -24.02 -14.54
N PRO A 380 0.07 -23.01 -14.18
CA PRO A 380 0.51 -21.99 -15.13
C PRO A 380 1.59 -22.46 -16.12
N SER A 381 2.30 -23.54 -15.79
CA SER A 381 3.26 -24.16 -16.71
C SER A 381 2.54 -24.78 -17.92
N MET A 382 2.99 -24.46 -19.12
CA MET A 382 2.32 -24.86 -20.37
C MET A 382 2.40 -26.36 -20.71
N ASP A 383 3.17 -27.13 -19.96
CA ASP A 383 3.21 -28.59 -20.04
C ASP A 383 2.16 -29.29 -19.18
N GLY A 384 1.29 -28.52 -18.50
CA GLY A 384 0.21 -29.03 -17.66
C GLY A 384 0.66 -29.60 -16.31
N LYS A 385 1.89 -29.30 -15.88
CA LYS A 385 2.45 -29.76 -14.60
C LYS A 385 2.61 -28.63 -13.59
N ARG A 386 2.64 -29.00 -12.30
CA ARG A 386 3.10 -28.14 -11.21
C ARG A 386 4.45 -28.63 -10.73
N TYR A 387 5.34 -27.70 -10.40
CA TYR A 387 6.73 -27.99 -10.04
C TYR A 387 6.95 -27.75 -8.55
N LYS A 388 7.88 -28.52 -7.96
CA LYS A 388 8.29 -28.41 -6.54
C LYS A 388 7.10 -28.53 -5.55
N GLN A 389 6.22 -29.51 -5.76
CA GLN A 389 4.99 -29.67 -4.99
C GLN A 389 5.20 -30.29 -3.60
N GLU A 390 6.42 -30.67 -3.23
CA GLU A 390 6.68 -31.40 -1.99
C GLU A 390 6.29 -30.59 -0.74
N GLY A 391 6.53 -29.26 -0.77
CA GLY A 391 6.06 -28.37 0.29
C GLY A 391 4.53 -28.21 0.30
N TYR A 392 3.89 -28.31 -0.87
CA TYR A 392 2.44 -28.33 -0.96
C TYR A 392 1.86 -29.60 -0.34
N ASP A 393 2.41 -30.76 -0.68
CA ASP A 393 1.95 -32.07 -0.24
C ASP A 393 2.09 -32.23 1.29
N VAL A 394 3.17 -31.72 1.89
CA VAL A 394 3.39 -31.74 3.34
C VAL A 394 2.27 -31.04 4.09
N LEU A 395 1.95 -29.79 3.72
CA LEU A 395 0.95 -29.00 4.44
C LEU A 395 -0.48 -29.42 4.07
N SER A 396 -0.77 -29.65 2.78
CA SER A 396 -2.10 -30.11 2.34
C SER A 396 -2.45 -31.49 2.92
N GLY A 397 -1.49 -32.39 3.07
CA GLY A 397 -1.67 -33.68 3.74
C GLY A 397 -2.07 -33.52 5.20
N ALA A 398 -1.44 -32.61 5.94
CA ALA A 398 -1.81 -32.32 7.33
C ALA A 398 -3.22 -31.69 7.43
N LEU A 399 -3.54 -30.73 6.55
CA LEU A 399 -4.87 -30.12 6.47
C LEU A 399 -5.96 -31.17 6.16
N GLY A 400 -5.71 -32.05 5.19
CA GLY A 400 -6.62 -33.15 4.84
C GLY A 400 -6.83 -34.13 6.00
N ALA A 401 -5.76 -34.48 6.73
CA ALA A 401 -5.84 -35.36 7.89
C ALA A 401 -6.62 -34.74 9.08
N ASP A 402 -6.69 -33.41 9.17
CA ASP A 402 -7.54 -32.70 10.13
C ASP A 402 -8.99 -32.52 9.63
N GLY A 403 -9.29 -32.96 8.41
CA GLY A 403 -10.62 -32.89 7.80
C GLY A 403 -10.92 -31.59 7.05
N TRP A 404 -9.90 -30.79 6.69
CA TRP A 404 -10.11 -29.70 5.73
C TRP A 404 -10.42 -30.29 4.35
N LYS A 405 -11.33 -29.65 3.62
CA LYS A 405 -11.75 -30.11 2.29
C LYS A 405 -10.88 -29.47 1.20
N TYR A 406 -10.37 -30.29 0.26
CA TYR A 406 -9.79 -29.76 -0.97
C TYR A 406 -10.88 -29.21 -1.90
N VAL A 407 -10.65 -28.02 -2.45
CA VAL A 407 -11.48 -27.39 -3.47
C VAL A 407 -10.62 -26.83 -4.59
N VAL A 408 -11.21 -26.67 -5.78
CA VAL A 408 -10.63 -25.83 -6.84
C VAL A 408 -11.20 -24.44 -6.63
N ALA A 409 -10.40 -23.54 -6.04
CA ALA A 409 -10.90 -22.30 -5.43
C ALA A 409 -11.81 -21.44 -6.34
N ASN A 410 -11.52 -21.35 -7.64
CA ASN A 410 -12.31 -20.55 -8.58
C ASN A 410 -13.58 -21.28 -9.10
N ASN A 411 -13.64 -22.60 -9.00
CA ASN A 411 -14.84 -23.39 -9.32
C ASN A 411 -15.82 -23.41 -8.14
N GLN A 412 -15.29 -23.44 -6.91
CA GLN A 412 -16.07 -23.36 -5.67
C GLN A 412 -15.81 -22.03 -4.94
N GLN A 413 -16.05 -20.89 -5.63
CA GLN A 413 -15.71 -19.55 -5.11
C GLN A 413 -16.29 -19.25 -3.73
N ASN A 414 -17.51 -19.74 -3.43
CA ASN A 414 -18.20 -19.47 -2.17
C ASN A 414 -17.84 -20.45 -1.03
N GLU A 415 -17.07 -21.51 -1.30
CA GLU A 415 -16.54 -22.38 -0.25
C GLU A 415 -15.24 -21.79 0.30
N LYS A 416 -15.31 -21.20 1.50
CA LYS A 416 -14.19 -20.50 2.17
C LYS A 416 -14.08 -20.77 3.68
N ASN A 417 -14.66 -21.88 4.14
CA ASN A 417 -14.56 -22.30 5.53
C ASN A 417 -14.02 -23.73 5.65
N ARG A 418 -12.85 -23.90 6.28
CA ARG A 418 -12.15 -25.18 6.46
C ARG A 418 -11.88 -25.89 5.13
N VAL A 419 -11.38 -25.13 4.16
CA VAL A 419 -11.01 -25.62 2.82
C VAL A 419 -9.60 -25.21 2.43
N TYR A 420 -8.96 -25.98 1.53
CA TYR A 420 -7.68 -25.64 0.92
C TYR A 420 -7.67 -25.90 -0.59
N SER A 421 -6.76 -25.27 -1.33
CA SER A 421 -6.67 -25.31 -2.78
C SER A 421 -5.21 -25.16 -3.25
N HIS A 422 -4.95 -25.57 -4.50
CA HIS A 422 -3.79 -25.03 -5.24
C HIS A 422 -3.99 -23.53 -5.52
N SER A 423 -2.88 -22.84 -5.77
CA SER A 423 -2.84 -21.40 -6.02
C SER A 423 -3.31 -21.05 -7.44
N PRO A 424 -4.43 -20.31 -7.61
CA PRO A 424 -4.83 -19.81 -8.92
C PRO A 424 -4.14 -18.47 -9.24
N PHE A 425 -3.71 -18.30 -10.48
CA PHE A 425 -3.01 -17.12 -10.97
C PHE A 425 -3.70 -16.52 -12.19
N MET A 426 -3.50 -15.22 -12.44
CA MET A 426 -3.97 -14.52 -13.66
C MET A 426 -3.07 -14.75 -14.88
N TYR A 427 -2.16 -15.73 -14.78
CA TYR A 427 -1.23 -16.10 -15.82
C TYR A 427 -1.94 -16.72 -17.02
N GLU A 428 -1.37 -16.46 -18.20
CA GLU A 428 -1.79 -17.07 -19.44
C GLU A 428 -0.55 -17.28 -20.32
N ASN A 429 -0.49 -18.44 -20.98
CA ASN A 429 0.68 -18.87 -21.77
C ASN A 429 2.01 -18.85 -20.99
N GLY A 430 1.96 -19.25 -19.71
CA GLY A 430 3.11 -19.27 -18.79
C GLY A 430 3.71 -17.91 -18.44
N GLN A 431 2.99 -16.81 -18.68
CA GLN A 431 3.44 -15.43 -18.46
C GLN A 431 2.43 -14.62 -17.63
N ARG A 432 2.88 -13.47 -17.11
CA ARG A 432 2.09 -12.60 -16.22
C ARG A 432 0.68 -12.25 -16.71
N GLN A 433 0.57 -11.75 -17.94
CA GLN A 433 -0.67 -11.32 -18.59
C GLN A 433 -1.58 -10.46 -17.70
N GLY A 434 -2.66 -11.01 -17.12
CA GLY A 434 -3.62 -10.26 -16.30
C GLY A 434 -4.29 -9.10 -17.06
N PRO A 435 -4.61 -7.97 -16.39
CA PRO A 435 -5.22 -6.81 -17.05
C PRO A 435 -4.38 -6.25 -18.20
N LEU A 436 -3.04 -6.31 -18.05
CA LEU A 436 -2.08 -5.92 -19.08
C LEU A 436 -2.17 -6.80 -20.32
N GLY A 437 -2.30 -8.12 -20.17
CA GLY A 437 -2.41 -9.06 -21.29
C GLY A 437 -3.79 -9.10 -21.95
N ALA A 438 -4.84 -8.76 -21.19
CA ALA A 438 -6.21 -8.96 -21.67
C ALA A 438 -6.92 -7.66 -22.08
N TYR A 439 -6.89 -6.60 -21.24
CA TYR A 439 -7.71 -5.38 -21.45
C TYR A 439 -6.94 -4.33 -22.25
N LEU A 440 -5.65 -4.19 -21.98
CA LEU A 440 -4.85 -3.15 -22.64
C LEU A 440 -4.67 -3.37 -24.15
N PRO A 441 -4.44 -4.60 -24.67
CA PRO A 441 -4.28 -4.81 -26.11
C PRO A 441 -5.55 -4.48 -26.89
N THR A 442 -6.73 -4.80 -26.34
CA THR A 442 -8.02 -4.45 -26.97
C THR A 442 -8.25 -2.94 -26.97
N ALA A 443 -7.82 -2.22 -25.93
CA ALA A 443 -7.85 -0.75 -25.90
C ALA A 443 -6.91 -0.13 -26.94
N LEU A 444 -5.65 -0.58 -26.99
CA LEU A 444 -4.63 -0.06 -27.93
C LEU A 444 -4.99 -0.26 -29.40
N ALA A 445 -5.78 -1.29 -29.72
CA ALA A 445 -6.28 -1.51 -31.08
C ALA A 445 -7.30 -0.45 -31.54
N ARG A 446 -7.88 0.36 -30.64
CA ARG A 446 -8.92 1.33 -30.97
C ARG A 446 -8.32 2.72 -31.24
N LYS A 447 -8.70 3.34 -32.35
CA LYS A 447 -8.22 4.67 -32.77
C LYS A 447 -8.58 5.81 -31.81
N ASN A 448 -9.64 5.63 -31.02
CA ASN A 448 -10.13 6.59 -30.03
C ASN A 448 -9.49 6.44 -28.65
N PHE A 449 -8.57 5.49 -28.48
CA PHE A 449 -7.80 5.31 -27.25
C PHE A 449 -6.36 5.80 -27.43
N LYS A 450 -5.82 6.48 -26.42
CA LYS A 450 -4.40 6.84 -26.35
C LYS A 450 -3.84 6.49 -24.98
N LEU A 451 -2.59 6.04 -24.95
CA LEU A 451 -1.81 5.80 -23.74
C LEU A 451 -0.62 6.77 -23.71
N LYS A 452 -0.38 7.41 -22.57
CA LYS A 452 0.86 8.15 -22.28
C LYS A 452 1.48 7.66 -20.97
N MET A 453 2.68 7.12 -21.07
CA MET A 453 3.50 6.67 -19.94
C MET A 453 4.49 7.76 -19.54
N ASN A 454 5.23 7.56 -18.43
CA ASN A 454 6.17 8.53 -17.88
C ASN A 454 5.52 9.91 -17.65
N THR A 455 4.22 9.93 -17.34
CA THR A 455 3.40 11.14 -17.27
C THR A 455 2.64 11.17 -15.95
N MET A 456 3.20 11.90 -14.98
CA MET A 456 2.57 12.07 -13.67
C MET A 456 1.49 13.15 -13.73
N VAL A 457 0.28 12.83 -13.25
CA VAL A 457 -0.75 13.84 -13.00
C VAL A 457 -0.50 14.47 -11.63
N ARG A 458 -0.40 15.80 -11.61
CA ARG A 458 -0.22 16.60 -10.40
C ARG A 458 -1.54 16.71 -9.63
N ARG A 459 -2.59 17.15 -10.33
CA ARG A 459 -3.95 17.41 -9.80
C ARG A 459 -4.99 17.53 -10.92
N ILE A 460 -6.25 17.57 -10.52
CA ILE A 460 -7.38 17.92 -11.40
C ILE A 460 -7.52 19.44 -11.43
N VAL A 461 -7.63 20.00 -12.64
CA VAL A 461 -7.99 21.42 -12.83
C VAL A 461 -9.51 21.52 -12.86
N ARG A 462 -10.09 22.37 -12.01
CA ARG A 462 -11.54 22.49 -11.85
C ARG A 462 -11.99 23.91 -11.54
N ASP A 463 -13.22 24.21 -11.94
CA ASP A 463 -13.98 25.39 -11.54
C ASP A 463 -15.18 24.94 -10.71
N GLY A 464 -15.20 25.31 -9.42
CA GLY A 464 -16.12 24.72 -8.45
C GLY A 464 -16.06 23.18 -8.45
N GLY A 465 -17.21 22.53 -8.62
CA GLY A 465 -17.33 21.08 -8.71
C GLY A 465 -17.00 20.46 -10.07
N LYS A 466 -16.69 21.26 -11.09
CA LYS A 466 -16.55 20.78 -12.46
C LYS A 466 -15.09 20.74 -12.90
N ALA A 467 -14.58 19.54 -13.18
CA ALA A 467 -13.28 19.36 -13.80
C ALA A 467 -13.27 19.89 -15.24
N THR A 468 -12.20 20.58 -15.60
CA THR A 468 -11.92 21.08 -16.96
C THR A 468 -10.74 20.36 -17.60
N GLY A 469 -9.93 19.65 -16.81
CA GLY A 469 -8.76 18.92 -17.27
C GLY A 469 -7.93 18.37 -16.13
N VAL A 470 -6.74 17.87 -16.46
CA VAL A 470 -5.71 17.45 -15.48
C VAL A 470 -4.41 18.19 -15.74
N GLU A 471 -3.75 18.64 -14.67
CA GLU A 471 -2.42 19.25 -14.72
C GLU A 471 -1.35 18.17 -14.58
N LEU A 472 -0.35 18.20 -15.43
CA LEU A 472 0.79 17.27 -15.40
C LEU A 472 1.94 17.84 -14.56
N ASP A 473 2.68 16.94 -13.91
CA ASP A 473 3.87 17.28 -13.10
C ASP A 473 5.17 17.25 -13.95
N GLY A 474 6.21 17.92 -13.47
CA GLY A 474 7.58 17.88 -14.05
C GLY A 474 7.75 18.49 -15.46
N ALA A 475 8.72 17.97 -16.21
CA ALA A 475 9.11 18.47 -17.54
C ALA A 475 8.02 18.34 -18.62
N CYS A 476 6.96 17.56 -18.36
CA CYS A 476 5.81 17.41 -19.26
C CYS A 476 4.72 18.46 -18.99
N GLY A 477 5.00 19.45 -18.14
CA GLY A 477 4.06 20.42 -17.60
C GLY A 477 3.02 20.94 -18.60
N GLY A 478 1.82 21.20 -18.09
CA GLY A 478 0.69 21.65 -18.91
C GLY A 478 -0.63 21.05 -18.43
N ILE A 479 -1.70 21.44 -19.12
CA ILE A 479 -3.06 21.00 -18.82
C ILE A 479 -3.60 20.22 -20.01
N ILE A 480 -4.01 18.96 -19.77
CA ILE A 480 -4.80 18.19 -20.75
C ILE A 480 -6.28 18.46 -20.47
N LYS A 481 -6.98 18.99 -21.47
CA LYS A 481 -8.38 19.42 -21.33
C LYS A 481 -9.36 18.28 -21.54
N LEU A 482 -10.53 18.41 -20.93
CA LEU A 482 -11.71 17.59 -21.24
C LEU A 482 -12.50 18.21 -22.40
N ASN A 483 -13.17 17.36 -23.17
CA ASN A 483 -14.26 17.77 -24.05
C ASN A 483 -15.45 18.29 -23.22
N PRO A 484 -16.37 19.07 -23.82
CA PRO A 484 -17.66 19.36 -23.19
C PRO A 484 -18.37 18.07 -22.76
N GLY A 485 -18.74 17.98 -21.48
CA GLY A 485 -19.34 16.76 -20.90
C GLY A 485 -18.33 15.65 -20.56
N GLY A 486 -17.03 15.89 -20.77
CA GLY A 486 -15.96 14.95 -20.46
C GLY A 486 -15.75 14.76 -18.96
N ARG A 487 -15.08 13.67 -18.58
CA ARG A 487 -14.92 13.21 -17.21
C ARG A 487 -13.47 12.81 -16.90
N VAL A 488 -13.06 13.03 -15.66
CA VAL A 488 -11.80 12.51 -15.13
C VAL A 488 -12.09 11.27 -14.28
N ILE A 489 -11.36 10.19 -14.53
CA ILE A 489 -11.43 8.94 -13.77
C ILE A 489 -10.09 8.75 -13.05
N LEU A 490 -10.08 8.85 -11.73
CA LEU A 490 -8.90 8.57 -10.92
C LEU A 490 -8.80 7.06 -10.68
N SER A 491 -7.70 6.48 -11.12
CA SER A 491 -7.35 5.05 -10.99
C SER A 491 -5.89 4.88 -10.55
N ALA A 492 -5.37 5.85 -9.80
CA ALA A 492 -3.99 5.94 -9.36
C ALA A 492 -3.72 5.13 -8.07
N GLY A 493 -4.69 4.33 -7.64
CA GLY A 493 -4.60 3.46 -6.47
C GLY A 493 -4.93 4.17 -5.17
N THR A 494 -5.00 3.39 -4.08
CA THR A 494 -5.40 3.85 -2.74
C THR A 494 -4.64 5.10 -2.26
N PHE A 495 -3.33 5.15 -2.49
CA PHE A 495 -2.51 6.31 -2.13
C PHE A 495 -2.54 7.41 -3.21
N GLY A 496 -2.36 7.03 -4.48
CA GLY A 496 -2.23 7.99 -5.58
C GLY A 496 -3.52 8.77 -5.86
N SER A 497 -4.68 8.11 -5.86
CA SER A 497 -5.97 8.78 -6.05
C SER A 497 -6.28 9.71 -4.89
N SER A 498 -5.98 9.33 -3.65
CA SER A 498 -6.09 10.23 -2.48
C SER A 498 -5.17 11.44 -2.61
N LYS A 499 -3.91 11.26 -3.05
CA LYS A 499 -2.97 12.36 -3.30
C LYS A 499 -3.51 13.34 -4.32
N VAL A 500 -4.01 12.85 -5.45
CA VAL A 500 -4.58 13.70 -6.50
C VAL A 500 -5.79 14.47 -5.98
N LEU A 501 -6.67 13.84 -5.19
CA LEU A 501 -7.82 14.52 -4.56
C LEU A 501 -7.36 15.63 -3.60
N PHE A 502 -6.41 15.35 -2.70
CA PHE A 502 -5.85 16.36 -1.78
C PHE A 502 -5.25 17.54 -2.56
N ARG A 503 -4.41 17.27 -3.56
CA ARG A 503 -3.81 18.29 -4.45
C ARG A 503 -4.81 19.01 -5.35
N SER A 504 -6.05 18.53 -5.41
CA SER A 504 -7.18 19.17 -6.11
C SER A 504 -8.12 19.92 -5.16
N GLY A 505 -7.78 20.08 -3.87
CA GLY A 505 -8.64 20.74 -2.89
C GLY A 505 -9.88 19.92 -2.51
N ILE A 506 -9.78 18.59 -2.55
CA ILE A 506 -10.86 17.66 -2.18
C ILE A 506 -10.33 16.71 -1.10
N GLY A 507 -10.88 16.81 0.11
CA GLY A 507 -10.43 16.02 1.27
C GLY A 507 -10.64 16.75 2.59
N PRO A 508 -10.17 16.18 3.72
CA PRO A 508 -10.28 16.81 5.03
C PRO A 508 -9.53 18.14 5.08
N LYS A 509 -10.12 19.16 5.71
CA LYS A 509 -9.56 20.54 5.74
C LYS A 509 -8.12 20.61 6.24
N ASP A 510 -7.75 19.81 7.24
CA ASP A 510 -6.40 19.72 7.78
C ASP A 510 -5.41 19.24 6.71
N GLN A 511 -5.77 18.22 5.93
CA GLN A 511 -4.96 17.70 4.83
C GLN A 511 -4.83 18.73 3.69
N LEU A 512 -5.92 19.43 3.35
CA LEU A 512 -5.89 20.50 2.33
C LEU A 512 -5.05 21.70 2.78
N SER A 513 -5.03 21.99 4.08
CA SER A 513 -4.19 23.05 4.66
C SER A 513 -2.71 22.71 4.54
N ILE A 514 -2.33 21.44 4.70
CA ILE A 514 -0.94 21.00 4.46
C ILE A 514 -0.55 21.24 3.00
N VAL A 515 -1.42 20.91 2.04
CA VAL A 515 -1.14 21.19 0.62
C VAL A 515 -1.03 22.68 0.35
N LYS A 516 -1.95 23.50 0.89
CA LYS A 516 -1.93 24.97 0.77
C LYS A 516 -0.63 25.58 1.28
N ASN A 517 -0.06 24.99 2.33
CA ASN A 517 1.18 25.47 2.95
C ASN A 517 2.44 24.81 2.38
N SER A 518 2.31 23.84 1.47
CA SER A 518 3.45 23.19 0.84
C SER A 518 4.21 24.16 -0.09
N ALA A 519 5.53 24.01 -0.14
CA ALA A 519 6.38 24.83 -1.01
C ALA A 519 6.05 24.63 -2.51
N VAL A 520 5.67 23.41 -2.88
CA VAL A 520 5.46 23.03 -4.29
C VAL A 520 4.09 23.47 -4.80
N ASP A 521 3.02 23.15 -4.07
CA ASP A 521 1.64 23.40 -4.55
C ASP A 521 1.02 24.68 -4.01
N GLY A 522 1.41 25.13 -2.82
CA GLY A 522 0.80 26.26 -2.13
C GLY A 522 0.57 27.50 -3.00
N PRO A 523 1.57 27.98 -3.76
CA PRO A 523 1.44 29.18 -4.61
C PRO A 523 0.38 29.08 -5.71
N THR A 524 0.03 27.87 -6.14
CA THR A 524 -0.93 27.63 -7.23
C THR A 524 -2.15 26.84 -6.78
N PHE A 525 -2.27 26.54 -5.49
CA PHE A 525 -3.33 25.69 -4.96
C PHE A 525 -4.70 26.37 -5.13
N ILE A 526 -5.75 25.55 -5.28
CA ILE A 526 -7.08 26.09 -5.47
C ILE A 526 -7.54 26.86 -4.23
N ASN A 527 -8.24 27.98 -4.45
CA ASN A 527 -8.77 28.83 -3.38
C ASN A 527 -9.58 28.02 -2.37
N GLU A 528 -9.40 28.35 -1.09
CA GLU A 528 -10.05 27.69 0.03
C GLU A 528 -11.58 27.72 -0.04
N SER A 529 -12.15 28.78 -0.64
CA SER A 529 -13.60 28.89 -0.90
C SER A 529 -14.13 27.81 -1.84
N SER A 530 -13.27 27.12 -2.60
CA SER A 530 -13.62 26.04 -3.53
C SER A 530 -13.23 24.66 -3.00
N TRP A 531 -12.78 24.55 -1.75
CA TRP A 531 -12.46 23.25 -1.15
C TRP A 531 -13.71 22.42 -0.94
N ILE A 532 -13.59 21.11 -1.20
CA ILE A 532 -14.65 20.13 -1.00
C ILE A 532 -14.24 19.23 0.16
N ASN A 533 -14.88 19.40 1.32
CA ASN A 533 -14.56 18.64 2.51
C ASN A 533 -15.19 17.24 2.46
N LEU A 534 -14.36 16.23 2.18
CA LEU A 534 -14.74 14.82 2.14
C LEU A 534 -13.76 13.99 2.97
N PRO A 535 -14.15 12.80 3.47
CA PRO A 535 -13.29 11.94 4.28
C PRO A 535 -12.24 11.17 3.45
N VAL A 536 -11.61 11.83 2.47
CA VAL A 536 -10.52 11.26 1.68
C VAL A 536 -9.35 10.88 2.59
N GLY A 537 -8.80 9.69 2.40
CA GLY A 537 -7.72 9.14 3.22
C GLY A 537 -8.21 8.43 4.49
N GLN A 538 -9.46 8.63 4.91
CA GLN A 538 -10.06 7.90 6.03
C GLN A 538 -10.47 6.48 5.59
N ASN A 539 -10.81 5.61 6.54
CA ASN A 539 -11.22 4.22 6.24
C ASN A 539 -10.15 3.40 5.49
N LEU A 540 -8.86 3.75 5.65
CA LEU A 540 -7.78 2.92 5.13
C LEU A 540 -7.89 1.52 5.75
N ASP A 541 -7.79 0.50 4.92
CA ASP A 541 -7.87 -0.89 5.33
C ASP A 541 -6.81 -1.70 4.57
N ASP A 542 -6.34 -2.79 5.17
CA ASP A 542 -5.42 -3.78 4.59
C ASP A 542 -5.68 -5.12 5.29
N HIS A 543 -5.39 -6.24 4.64
CA HIS A 543 -5.36 -7.51 5.33
C HIS A 543 -4.34 -7.43 6.47
N THR A 544 -4.73 -7.88 7.67
CA THR A 544 -3.75 -7.99 8.76
C THR A 544 -2.96 -9.29 8.58
N ASN A 545 -1.68 -9.18 8.22
CA ASN A 545 -0.77 -10.32 8.09
C ASN A 545 -0.24 -10.80 9.45
N THR A 546 -0.13 -12.12 9.63
CA THR A 546 0.65 -12.75 10.70
C THR A 546 1.26 -14.05 10.18
N ASP A 547 2.59 -14.14 10.12
CA ASP A 547 3.28 -15.30 9.55
C ASP A 547 3.54 -16.40 10.58
N LEU A 548 3.36 -17.65 10.17
CA LEU A 548 3.89 -18.83 10.85
C LEU A 548 5.04 -19.40 10.04
N VAL A 549 5.96 -20.12 10.68
CA VAL A 549 7.05 -20.80 9.97
C VAL A 549 7.14 -22.23 10.47
N ILE A 550 7.13 -23.16 9.53
CA ILE A 550 7.32 -24.58 9.77
C ILE A 550 8.54 -25.11 9.02
N LYS A 551 9.06 -26.24 9.47
CA LYS A 551 10.15 -26.98 8.84
C LYS A 551 9.77 -28.45 8.66
N HIS A 552 10.16 -29.04 7.53
CA HIS A 552 9.95 -30.45 7.25
C HIS A 552 10.98 -30.95 6.22
N PRO A 553 11.59 -32.14 6.39
CA PRO A 553 12.67 -32.63 5.52
C PRO A 553 12.30 -32.78 4.04
N ASN A 554 11.01 -33.04 3.73
CA ASN A 554 10.55 -33.16 2.34
C ASN A 554 10.30 -31.81 1.64
N ILE A 555 10.33 -30.68 2.35
CA ILE A 555 10.17 -29.38 1.69
C ILE A 555 11.38 -29.14 0.78
N SER A 556 11.14 -28.76 -0.47
CA SER A 556 12.17 -28.47 -1.47
C SER A 556 12.16 -26.99 -1.86
N PHE A 557 13.18 -26.26 -1.41
CA PHE A 557 13.43 -24.87 -1.81
C PHE A 557 13.92 -24.74 -3.26
N TYR A 558 13.55 -23.63 -3.88
CA TYR A 558 14.10 -23.15 -5.14
C TYR A 558 14.50 -21.69 -4.98
N ASP A 559 15.75 -21.36 -5.31
CA ASP A 559 16.27 -20.00 -5.17
C ASP A 559 15.88 -19.14 -6.38
N PHE A 560 14.74 -18.47 -6.27
CA PHE A 560 14.26 -17.55 -7.29
C PHE A 560 15.09 -16.25 -7.38
N TYR A 561 15.78 -15.86 -6.31
CA TYR A 561 16.68 -14.70 -6.35
C TYR A 561 17.93 -15.03 -7.17
N LYS A 562 18.54 -16.18 -6.93
CA LYS A 562 19.66 -16.65 -7.77
C LYS A 562 19.27 -16.86 -9.23
N ALA A 563 18.01 -17.23 -9.49
CA ALA A 563 17.49 -17.36 -10.85
C ALA A 563 17.44 -16.05 -11.64
N TRP A 564 17.58 -14.89 -10.98
CA TRP A 564 17.80 -13.62 -11.65
C TRP A 564 19.11 -13.62 -12.45
N ASP A 565 20.23 -13.95 -11.80
CA ASP A 565 21.57 -13.90 -12.39
C ASP A 565 21.97 -15.21 -13.08
N THR A 566 21.75 -16.35 -12.38
CA THR A 566 22.26 -17.67 -12.77
C THR A 566 21.19 -18.76 -12.59
N PRO A 567 20.08 -18.71 -13.35
CA PRO A 567 19.07 -19.76 -13.29
C PRO A 567 19.65 -21.12 -13.70
N PRO A 568 19.20 -22.24 -13.10
CA PRO A 568 19.52 -23.58 -13.61
C PRO A 568 19.19 -23.69 -15.10
N GLU A 569 20.12 -24.22 -15.89
CA GLU A 569 20.02 -24.16 -17.35
C GLU A 569 18.81 -24.94 -17.89
N ASP A 570 18.43 -26.05 -17.24
CA ASP A 570 17.24 -26.83 -17.61
C ASP A 570 15.95 -26.03 -17.39
N ASP A 571 15.82 -25.32 -16.26
CA ASP A 571 14.65 -24.50 -15.94
C ASP A 571 14.55 -23.28 -16.86
N LYS A 572 15.68 -22.61 -17.12
CA LYS A 572 15.79 -21.53 -18.09
C LYS A 572 15.40 -22.00 -19.49
N THR A 573 15.93 -23.13 -19.94
CA THR A 573 15.63 -23.71 -21.26
C THR A 573 14.16 -24.10 -21.37
N ALA A 574 13.60 -24.76 -20.35
CA ALA A 574 12.18 -25.13 -20.33
C ALA A 574 11.27 -23.89 -20.43
N TYR A 575 11.59 -22.83 -19.70
CA TYR A 575 10.80 -21.60 -19.72
C TYR A 575 10.92 -20.85 -21.06
N LEU A 576 12.14 -20.65 -21.56
CA LEU A 576 12.38 -19.91 -22.80
C LEU A 576 11.80 -20.64 -24.03
N SER A 577 11.93 -21.97 -24.09
CA SER A 577 11.50 -22.76 -25.26
C SER A 577 10.01 -23.13 -25.23
N LYS A 578 9.43 -23.38 -24.04
CA LYS A 578 8.09 -23.98 -23.91
C LYS A 578 7.17 -23.25 -22.94
N ARG A 579 7.64 -22.19 -22.25
CA ARG A 579 6.91 -21.52 -21.16
C ARG A 579 6.44 -22.52 -20.09
N SER A 580 7.33 -23.46 -19.76
CA SER A 580 7.08 -24.49 -18.74
C SER A 580 8.16 -24.48 -17.65
N GLY A 581 7.93 -25.23 -16.58
CA GLY A 581 8.87 -25.36 -15.48
C GLY A 581 8.56 -24.42 -14.30
N ILE A 582 9.43 -24.46 -13.30
CA ILE A 582 9.28 -23.69 -12.05
C ILE A 582 9.22 -22.17 -12.27
N LEU A 583 9.88 -21.65 -13.31
CA LEU A 583 9.88 -20.23 -13.66
C LEU A 583 8.55 -19.73 -14.26
N ALA A 584 7.66 -20.65 -14.65
CA ALA A 584 6.27 -20.31 -15.02
C ALA A 584 5.33 -20.22 -13.81
N GLN A 585 5.81 -20.50 -12.60
CA GLN A 585 5.09 -20.31 -11.34
C GLN A 585 5.62 -19.06 -10.62
N SER A 586 4.81 -18.43 -9.78
CA SER A 586 5.28 -17.27 -9.00
C SER A 586 6.42 -17.65 -8.05
N ALA A 587 7.30 -16.68 -7.82
CA ALA A 587 8.28 -16.70 -6.75
C ALA A 587 7.72 -16.07 -5.44
N PRO A 588 8.13 -16.56 -4.27
CA PRO A 588 8.67 -17.91 -4.07
C PRO A 588 7.58 -18.96 -4.39
N ASN A 589 7.92 -20.25 -4.37
CA ASN A 589 6.97 -21.29 -4.75
C ASN A 589 5.78 -21.30 -3.77
N ILE A 590 4.61 -20.85 -4.24
CA ILE A 590 3.40 -20.69 -3.43
C ILE A 590 2.69 -22.04 -3.31
N GLY A 591 2.68 -22.58 -2.10
CA GLY A 591 2.06 -23.85 -1.72
C GLY A 591 0.54 -23.75 -1.57
N PRO A 592 -0.08 -24.48 -0.62
CA PRO A 592 -1.53 -24.49 -0.49
C PRO A 592 -2.04 -23.15 0.02
N LEU A 593 -3.21 -22.80 -0.49
CA LEU A 593 -4.01 -21.69 0.00
C LEU A 593 -5.16 -22.28 0.79
N ALA A 594 -5.48 -21.71 1.95
CA ALA A 594 -6.53 -22.23 2.81
C ALA A 594 -7.40 -21.11 3.37
N TRP A 595 -8.63 -21.42 3.75
CA TRP A 595 -9.57 -20.44 4.30
C TRP A 595 -10.39 -21.02 5.43
N GLU A 596 -10.67 -20.17 6.41
CA GLU A 596 -11.58 -20.47 7.51
C GLU A 596 -12.34 -19.22 7.93
N VAL A 597 -13.50 -19.42 8.57
CA VAL A 597 -14.30 -18.36 9.16
C VAL A 597 -14.32 -18.55 10.66
N ILE A 598 -13.91 -17.52 11.40
CA ILE A 598 -13.93 -17.49 12.86
C ILE A 598 -15.00 -16.51 13.33
N LYS A 599 -15.84 -16.92 14.28
CA LYS A 599 -16.78 -16.01 14.94
C LYS A 599 -16.01 -15.14 15.94
N GLY A 600 -15.97 -13.83 15.70
CA GLY A 600 -15.39 -12.86 16.63
C GLY A 600 -16.19 -12.77 17.94
N SER A 601 -15.57 -12.25 19.00
CA SER A 601 -16.24 -11.97 20.28
C SER A 601 -17.33 -10.90 20.16
N ASP A 602 -17.30 -10.10 19.10
CA ASP A 602 -18.33 -9.15 18.68
C ASP A 602 -19.52 -9.81 17.94
N GLY A 603 -19.49 -11.14 17.75
CA GLY A 603 -20.51 -11.86 16.99
C GLY A 603 -20.41 -11.67 15.48
N ILE A 604 -19.34 -11.07 14.95
CA ILE A 604 -19.11 -10.90 13.52
C ILE A 604 -18.28 -12.06 13.00
N ASP A 605 -18.66 -12.61 11.84
CA ASP A 605 -17.84 -13.60 11.15
C ASP A 605 -16.58 -12.91 10.59
N LYS A 606 -15.40 -13.38 10.99
CA LYS A 606 -14.09 -12.89 10.54
C LYS A 606 -13.51 -13.90 9.56
N GLN A 607 -13.25 -13.46 8.34
CA GLN A 607 -12.66 -14.30 7.31
C GLN A 607 -11.15 -14.33 7.45
N LEU A 608 -10.58 -15.54 7.40
CA LEU A 608 -9.14 -15.76 7.31
C LEU A 608 -8.79 -16.40 5.97
N GLN A 609 -7.71 -15.92 5.34
CA GLN A 609 -7.01 -16.60 4.26
C GLN A 609 -5.61 -16.98 4.75
N TRP A 610 -5.11 -18.13 4.33
CA TRP A 610 -3.77 -18.61 4.58
C TRP A 610 -3.03 -18.79 3.27
N THR A 611 -1.82 -18.24 3.18
CA THR A 611 -0.94 -18.38 2.01
C THR A 611 0.37 -19.01 2.42
N ALA A 612 0.55 -20.29 2.06
CA ALA A 612 1.80 -21.00 2.27
C ALA A 612 2.79 -20.73 1.14
N ARG A 613 4.07 -20.57 1.46
CA ARG A 613 5.15 -20.43 0.49
C ARG A 613 6.43 -21.09 0.98
N VAL A 614 7.17 -21.72 0.06
CA VAL A 614 8.47 -22.33 0.36
C VAL A 614 9.54 -21.25 0.39
N GLU A 615 9.67 -20.64 1.57
CA GLU A 615 10.60 -19.59 1.93
C GLU A 615 10.73 -19.61 3.46
N GLY A 616 11.93 -19.33 3.97
CA GLY A 616 12.21 -19.33 5.39
C GLY A 616 13.06 -18.14 5.82
N PRO A 617 13.22 -17.96 7.14
CA PRO A 617 14.08 -16.94 7.73
C PRO A 617 15.57 -17.32 7.65
N GLY A 618 15.95 -18.39 6.89
CA GLY A 618 17.32 -18.73 6.44
C GLY A 618 17.69 -18.45 4.92
N ALA A 619 18.86 -17.84 4.61
CA ALA A 619 19.34 -17.75 3.21
C ALA A 619 19.88 -19.11 2.86
N ASN A 620 19.47 -19.64 1.72
CA ASN A 620 19.63 -21.05 1.38
C ASN A 620 18.88 -21.98 2.34
N ASP A 621 17.80 -21.51 2.96
CA ASP A 621 16.96 -22.38 3.77
C ASP A 621 16.15 -23.33 2.89
N THR A 622 16.53 -24.59 2.95
CA THR A 622 16.08 -25.59 2.00
C THR A 622 14.78 -26.28 2.39
N HIS A 623 14.36 -26.16 3.65
CA HIS A 623 13.33 -27.03 4.25
C HIS A 623 12.24 -26.30 5.03
N HIS A 624 12.15 -24.97 4.89
CA HIS A 624 11.14 -24.17 5.58
C HIS A 624 10.00 -23.75 4.66
N LEU A 625 8.84 -23.55 5.28
CA LEU A 625 7.64 -23.06 4.64
C LEU A 625 6.99 -22.03 5.56
N THR A 626 6.79 -20.83 5.02
CA THR A 626 6.11 -19.73 5.69
C THR A 626 4.63 -19.76 5.36
N ILE A 627 3.76 -19.59 6.37
CA ILE A 627 2.30 -19.58 6.23
C ILE A 627 1.79 -18.23 6.71
N SER A 628 1.43 -17.35 5.78
CA SER A 628 0.84 -16.05 6.11
C SER A 628 -0.65 -16.17 6.40
N GLN A 629 -1.09 -15.80 7.59
CA GLN A 629 -2.49 -15.55 7.90
C GLN A 629 -2.88 -14.13 7.47
N TYR A 630 -3.97 -13.99 6.73
CA TYR A 630 -4.59 -12.72 6.39
C TYR A 630 -5.98 -12.63 7.02
N LEU A 631 -6.15 -11.74 8.00
CA LEU A 631 -7.47 -11.35 8.49
C LEU A 631 -8.10 -10.35 7.53
N GLY A 632 -9.23 -10.74 6.91
CA GLY A 632 -9.93 -9.97 5.86
C GLY A 632 -11.35 -9.56 6.25
N ARG A 633 -12.32 -9.90 5.39
CA ARG A 633 -13.75 -9.51 5.56
C ARG A 633 -14.26 -9.78 6.98
N GLY A 634 -14.91 -8.77 7.55
CA GLY A 634 -15.45 -8.79 8.91
C GLY A 634 -14.57 -8.06 9.93
N ALA A 635 -13.30 -7.80 9.61
CA ALA A 635 -12.44 -6.96 10.44
C ALA A 635 -12.97 -5.52 10.53
N THR A 636 -12.94 -4.94 11.73
CA THR A 636 -13.56 -3.62 12.02
C THR A 636 -12.54 -2.52 12.31
N SER A 637 -11.27 -2.87 12.52
CA SER A 637 -10.18 -1.91 12.64
C SER A 637 -10.01 -1.09 11.35
N ARG A 638 -9.74 0.22 11.47
CA ARG A 638 -9.53 1.13 10.32
C ARG A 638 -8.41 2.12 10.58
N GLY A 639 -7.62 2.36 9.55
CA GLY A 639 -6.54 3.32 9.51
C GLY A 639 -6.92 4.63 8.83
N ALA A 640 -5.90 5.45 8.56
CA ALA A 640 -6.00 6.67 7.80
C ALA A 640 -4.69 6.97 7.05
N LEU A 641 -4.80 7.70 5.95
CA LEU A 641 -3.71 8.32 5.24
C LEU A 641 -3.65 9.82 5.54
N SER A 642 -2.45 10.37 5.47
CA SER A 642 -2.21 11.81 5.47
C SER A 642 -1.24 12.19 4.37
N ILE A 643 -1.29 13.45 3.95
CA ILE A 643 -0.28 14.07 3.10
C ILE A 643 0.63 14.94 3.98
N ASN A 644 1.94 14.92 3.74
CA ASN A 644 2.88 15.80 4.43
C ASN A 644 3.24 17.05 3.58
N GLY A 645 4.03 17.98 4.12
CA GLY A 645 4.39 19.22 3.42
C GLY A 645 5.27 19.03 2.18
N ALA A 646 5.97 17.89 2.06
CA ALA A 646 6.65 17.47 0.83
C ALA A 646 5.71 16.77 -0.17
N LEU A 647 4.41 16.70 0.15
CA LEU A 647 3.36 16.07 -0.64
C LEU A 647 3.49 14.55 -0.78
N ASN A 648 4.23 13.89 0.11
CA ASN A 648 4.22 12.43 0.21
C ASN A 648 2.99 11.96 0.97
N ILE A 649 2.46 10.78 0.60
CA ILE A 649 1.38 10.14 1.34
C ILE A 649 1.97 9.17 2.36
N VAL A 650 1.48 9.25 3.58
CA VAL A 650 1.90 8.39 4.69
C VAL A 650 0.70 7.69 5.33
N VAL A 651 0.94 6.49 5.86
CA VAL A 651 -0.04 5.81 6.73
C VAL A 651 0.03 6.45 8.11
N SER A 652 -0.78 7.48 8.33
CA SER A 652 -0.81 8.22 9.60
C SER A 652 -1.51 7.47 10.73
N LYS A 653 -2.36 6.51 10.40
CA LYS A 653 -2.95 5.56 11.36
C LYS A 653 -2.97 4.16 10.77
N ALA A 654 -2.28 3.21 11.40
CA ALA A 654 -2.24 1.83 10.94
C ALA A 654 -3.59 1.11 11.17
N PRO A 655 -4.10 0.30 10.21
CA PRO A 655 -5.42 -0.32 10.32
C PRO A 655 -5.47 -1.61 11.17
N TYR A 656 -4.40 -2.00 11.85
CA TYR A 656 -4.25 -3.35 12.39
C TYR A 656 -4.65 -3.48 13.87
N LEU A 657 -5.49 -4.48 14.17
CA LEU A 657 -5.77 -4.99 15.52
C LEU A 657 -6.06 -3.90 16.57
N GLN A 658 -6.92 -2.94 16.23
CA GLN A 658 -7.32 -1.85 17.13
C GLN A 658 -8.37 -2.29 18.16
N ASN A 659 -8.92 -3.51 18.02
CA ASN A 659 -9.91 -4.08 18.92
C ASN A 659 -9.63 -5.56 19.22
N ASP A 660 -10.23 -6.04 20.32
CA ASP A 660 -10.02 -7.39 20.83
C ASP A 660 -10.68 -8.47 19.96
N ALA A 661 -11.77 -8.15 19.26
CA ALA A 661 -12.46 -9.12 18.41
C ALA A 661 -11.61 -9.52 17.18
N ASP A 662 -10.96 -8.53 16.54
CA ASP A 662 -10.02 -8.77 15.44
C ASP A 662 -8.78 -9.53 15.94
N THR A 663 -8.25 -9.14 17.11
CA THR A 663 -7.09 -9.82 17.73
C THR A 663 -7.40 -11.26 18.10
N GLY A 664 -8.57 -11.50 18.70
CA GLY A 664 -9.04 -12.83 19.08
C GLY A 664 -9.24 -13.75 17.88
N ALA A 665 -9.72 -13.22 16.75
CA ALA A 665 -9.88 -14.01 15.51
C ALA A 665 -8.54 -14.46 14.93
N VAL A 666 -7.51 -13.60 14.93
CA VAL A 666 -6.14 -13.96 14.53
C VAL A 666 -5.61 -15.12 15.40
N ILE A 667 -5.70 -14.98 16.72
CA ILE A 667 -5.24 -16.00 17.68
C ILE A 667 -5.98 -17.32 17.49
N ALA A 668 -7.31 -17.29 17.35
CA ALA A 668 -8.13 -18.47 17.14
C ALA A 668 -7.79 -19.19 15.82
N GLY A 669 -7.58 -18.44 14.74
CA GLY A 669 -7.13 -19.01 13.47
C GLY A 669 -5.75 -19.67 13.58
N ILE A 670 -4.77 -19.03 14.23
CA ILE A 670 -3.44 -19.63 14.43
C ILE A 670 -3.55 -20.94 15.22
N LYS A 671 -4.37 -20.98 16.28
CA LYS A 671 -4.61 -22.22 17.02
C LYS A 671 -5.25 -23.31 16.15
N SER A 672 -6.23 -22.96 15.32
CA SER A 672 -6.89 -23.88 14.36
C SER A 672 -5.88 -24.46 13.36
N MET A 673 -5.09 -23.58 12.72
CA MET A 673 -4.05 -23.98 11.76
C MET A 673 -2.97 -24.85 12.42
N MET A 674 -2.50 -24.49 13.63
CA MET A 674 -1.52 -25.29 14.37
C MET A 674 -2.07 -26.67 14.75
N ALA A 675 -3.36 -26.77 15.12
CA ALA A 675 -4.00 -28.05 15.40
C ALA A 675 -4.05 -28.95 14.16
N ALA A 676 -4.34 -28.37 12.99
CA ALA A 676 -4.35 -29.09 11.72
C ALA A 676 -2.96 -29.57 11.30
N ILE A 677 -1.95 -28.70 11.38
CA ILE A 677 -0.56 -29.04 11.06
C ILE A 677 -0.02 -30.18 11.94
N LYS A 678 -0.38 -30.20 13.23
CA LYS A 678 0.01 -31.25 14.19
C LYS A 678 -0.49 -32.66 13.83
N LYS A 679 -1.39 -32.81 12.83
CA LYS A 679 -1.74 -34.12 12.28
C LYS A 679 -0.58 -34.79 11.54
N ASN A 680 0.42 -34.02 11.12
CA ASN A 680 1.71 -34.55 10.69
C ASN A 680 2.77 -34.23 11.75
N PRO A 681 3.16 -35.19 12.62
CA PRO A 681 4.12 -34.96 13.70
C PRO A 681 5.55 -34.74 13.21
N ALA A 682 5.85 -34.97 11.93
CA ALA A 682 7.16 -34.67 11.34
C ALA A 682 7.32 -33.17 11.00
N ILE A 683 6.26 -32.36 11.10
CA ILE A 683 6.34 -30.92 10.90
C ILE A 683 6.78 -30.25 12.21
N GLU A 684 7.89 -29.51 12.15
CA GLU A 684 8.42 -28.73 13.26
C GLU A 684 7.98 -27.28 13.15
N PHE A 685 7.43 -26.71 14.22
CA PHE A 685 7.16 -25.27 14.30
C PHE A 685 8.42 -24.50 14.66
N GLN A 686 8.76 -23.52 13.83
CA GLN A 686 9.82 -22.54 14.08
C GLN A 686 9.23 -21.23 14.60
N VAL A 687 8.07 -20.83 14.06
CA VAL A 687 7.31 -19.65 14.48
C VAL A 687 5.81 -20.01 14.61
N PRO A 688 5.18 -19.79 15.78
CA PRO A 688 5.80 -19.40 17.06
C PRO A 688 6.76 -20.48 17.59
N SER A 689 7.73 -20.07 18.42
CA SER A 689 8.67 -21.01 19.05
C SER A 689 7.96 -21.89 20.08
N ALA A 690 8.50 -23.09 20.34
CA ALA A 690 7.86 -24.07 21.22
C ALA A 690 7.63 -23.60 22.67
N ASN A 691 8.37 -22.58 23.14
CA ASN A 691 8.27 -21.99 24.47
C ASN A 691 7.37 -20.75 24.55
N GLN A 692 6.72 -20.35 23.45
CA GLN A 692 5.87 -19.18 23.36
C GLN A 692 4.42 -19.59 23.07
N THR A 693 3.44 -19.05 23.82
CA THR A 693 2.03 -19.25 23.48
C THR A 693 1.63 -18.44 22.24
N VAL A 694 0.52 -18.79 21.59
CA VAL A 694 0.01 -18.04 20.43
C VAL A 694 -0.36 -16.60 20.83
N GLU A 695 -0.93 -16.41 22.01
CA GLU A 695 -1.24 -15.09 22.56
C GLU A 695 0.02 -14.24 22.75
N GLN A 696 1.05 -14.83 23.37
CA GLN A 696 2.33 -14.15 23.58
C GLN A 696 2.99 -13.80 22.26
N TYR A 697 2.91 -14.70 21.26
CA TYR A 697 3.42 -14.47 19.92
C TYR A 697 2.69 -13.33 19.21
N VAL A 698 1.36 -13.35 19.16
CA VAL A 698 0.59 -12.28 18.51
C VAL A 698 0.81 -10.94 19.20
N ALA A 699 0.90 -10.93 20.54
CA ALA A 699 1.16 -9.73 21.32
C ALA A 699 2.59 -9.18 21.14
N SER A 700 3.58 -10.02 20.81
CA SER A 700 4.96 -9.57 20.60
C SER A 700 5.17 -8.81 19.28
N LEU A 701 4.20 -8.90 18.35
CA LEU A 701 4.30 -8.30 17.03
C LEU A 701 3.68 -6.90 16.99
N PRO A 702 4.42 -5.86 16.53
CA PRO A 702 3.86 -4.52 16.45
C PRO A 702 2.70 -4.41 15.49
N LYS A 703 1.78 -3.50 15.79
CA LYS A 703 0.60 -3.20 14.96
C LYS A 703 0.93 -2.15 13.87
N THR A 704 2.12 -2.25 13.27
CA THR A 704 2.62 -1.30 12.26
C THR A 704 2.56 -1.90 10.85
N PRO A 705 2.52 -1.08 9.79
CA PRO A 705 2.60 -1.58 8.42
C PRO A 705 3.82 -2.46 8.17
N GLN A 706 4.98 -2.11 8.73
CA GLN A 706 6.22 -2.87 8.53
C GLN A 706 6.12 -4.30 9.06
N ALA A 707 5.38 -4.53 10.14
CA ALA A 707 5.21 -5.85 10.73
C ALA A 707 3.98 -6.62 10.20
N ARG A 708 2.97 -5.93 9.64
CA ARG A 708 1.63 -6.50 9.42
C ARG A 708 1.03 -6.28 8.04
N ARG A 709 1.64 -5.48 7.17
CA ARG A 709 1.04 -5.18 5.85
C ARG A 709 0.97 -6.41 4.96
N ALA A 710 -0.11 -6.54 4.22
CA ALA A 710 -0.25 -7.47 3.11
C ALA A 710 -0.06 -6.79 1.74
N ASN A 711 0.03 -5.46 1.73
CA ASN A 711 0.05 -4.64 0.51
C ASN A 711 -1.28 -4.69 -0.28
N HIS A 712 -2.39 -4.94 0.41
CA HIS A 712 -3.75 -4.94 -0.13
C HIS A 712 -4.52 -3.70 0.31
N TRP A 713 -3.85 -2.55 0.31
CA TRP A 713 -4.41 -1.27 0.76
C TRP A 713 -5.66 -0.86 -0.02
N ILE A 714 -6.74 -0.56 0.69
CA ILE A 714 -8.05 -0.16 0.13
C ILE A 714 -8.73 0.97 0.95
N GLY A 715 -9.82 1.52 0.42
CA GLY A 715 -10.87 2.17 1.22
C GLY A 715 -10.80 3.68 1.48
N THR A 716 -9.77 4.35 0.98
CA THR A 716 -9.47 5.77 1.23
C THR A 716 -10.35 6.77 0.47
N ALA A 717 -11.13 6.30 -0.51
CA ALA A 717 -12.16 7.04 -1.22
C ALA A 717 -13.47 6.26 -1.21
N LYS A 718 -13.85 5.75 -0.02
CA LYS A 718 -14.98 4.84 0.22
C LYS A 718 -16.24 5.20 -0.58
N ILE A 719 -16.80 4.19 -1.25
CA ILE A 719 -18.13 4.25 -1.87
C ILE A 719 -19.23 4.15 -0.82
N GLY A 720 -20.29 4.94 -0.97
CA GLY A 720 -21.46 4.85 -0.10
C GLY A 720 -22.56 5.81 -0.51
N THR A 721 -23.70 5.71 0.20
CA THR A 721 -24.85 6.61 0.03
C THR A 721 -24.84 7.74 1.05
N ASP A 722 -24.03 7.61 2.10
CA ASP A 722 -23.85 8.54 3.19
C ASP A 722 -22.77 9.58 2.84
N SER A 723 -23.17 10.60 2.08
CA SER A 723 -22.27 11.64 1.58
C SER A 723 -21.41 12.26 2.69
N GLY A 724 -20.09 12.30 2.44
CA GLY A 724 -19.14 12.99 3.30
C GLY A 724 -19.39 14.50 3.43
N LEU A 725 -20.05 15.13 2.45
CA LEU A 725 -20.43 16.55 2.51
C LEU A 725 -21.37 16.85 3.67
N THR A 726 -22.16 15.86 4.09
CA THR A 726 -23.12 15.97 5.19
C THR A 726 -22.65 15.24 6.45
N GLY A 727 -21.33 14.99 6.57
CA GLY A 727 -20.73 14.30 7.71
C GLY A 727 -20.81 12.76 7.64
N GLY A 728 -21.18 12.19 6.49
CA GLY A 728 -21.10 10.76 6.25
C GLY A 728 -19.68 10.26 5.98
N THR A 729 -19.55 8.98 5.65
CA THR A 729 -18.25 8.32 5.44
C THR A 729 -17.86 8.16 3.97
N ALA A 730 -18.77 8.43 3.03
CA ALA A 730 -18.54 8.20 1.61
C ALA A 730 -17.86 9.40 0.93
N VAL A 731 -16.82 9.11 0.16
CA VAL A 731 -16.15 10.07 -0.74
C VAL A 731 -16.82 10.05 -2.11
N VAL A 732 -17.21 8.86 -2.58
CA VAL A 732 -17.87 8.68 -3.88
C VAL A 732 -19.26 8.08 -3.72
N ASP A 733 -20.14 8.44 -4.64
CA ASP A 733 -21.49 7.89 -4.74
C ASP A 733 -21.52 6.52 -5.45
N LEU A 734 -22.71 5.98 -5.68
CA LEU A 734 -22.89 4.67 -6.31
C LEU A 734 -22.48 4.59 -7.79
N ASN A 735 -22.24 5.72 -8.45
CA ASN A 735 -21.67 5.82 -9.79
C ASN A 735 -20.17 6.13 -9.75
N THR A 736 -19.56 5.92 -8.57
CA THR A 736 -18.18 6.23 -8.25
C THR A 736 -17.81 7.69 -8.49
N GLN A 737 -18.81 8.59 -8.51
CA GLN A 737 -18.63 10.03 -8.68
C GLN A 737 -18.30 10.67 -7.34
N VAL A 738 -17.27 11.51 -7.31
CA VAL A 738 -16.87 12.23 -6.10
C VAL A 738 -17.97 13.22 -5.71
N TYR A 739 -18.43 13.13 -4.46
CA TYR A 739 -19.47 14.04 -3.96
C TYR A 739 -19.05 15.51 -4.10
N GLY A 740 -19.98 16.37 -4.51
CA GLY A 740 -19.71 17.80 -4.73
C GLY A 740 -19.02 18.09 -6.07
N THR A 741 -18.91 17.09 -6.94
CA THR A 741 -18.36 17.24 -8.29
C THR A 741 -19.33 16.75 -9.35
N ASP A 742 -19.18 17.23 -10.58
CA ASP A 742 -20.07 16.90 -11.71
C ASP A 742 -19.54 15.75 -12.59
N ASN A 743 -18.21 15.58 -12.62
CA ASN A 743 -17.54 14.79 -13.64
C ASN A 743 -16.18 14.22 -13.18
N ILE A 744 -15.97 14.09 -11.87
CA ILE A 744 -14.80 13.43 -11.29
C ILE A 744 -15.25 12.10 -10.69
N HIS A 745 -14.60 11.01 -11.11
CA HIS A 745 -14.87 9.66 -10.60
C HIS A 745 -13.60 9.04 -10.03
N VAL A 746 -13.74 8.05 -9.14
CA VAL A 746 -12.65 7.23 -8.63
C VAL A 746 -12.95 5.76 -8.88
N VAL A 747 -12.06 5.06 -9.60
CA VAL A 747 -12.23 3.64 -9.97
C VAL A 747 -10.91 2.91 -9.74
N ASP A 748 -10.69 2.51 -8.48
CA ASP A 748 -9.59 1.65 -8.05
C ASP A 748 -9.88 1.07 -6.65
N ALA A 749 -8.86 0.50 -6.01
CA ALA A 749 -8.91 -0.08 -4.67
C ALA A 749 -9.40 0.88 -3.57
N SER A 750 -9.23 2.20 -3.74
CA SER A 750 -9.62 3.21 -2.75
C SER A 750 -11.11 3.21 -2.45
N ILE A 751 -11.98 2.71 -3.33
CA ILE A 751 -13.44 2.82 -3.12
C ILE A 751 -14.03 1.71 -2.25
N PHE A 752 -13.29 0.64 -1.96
CA PHE A 752 -13.82 -0.51 -1.22
C PHE A 752 -14.22 -0.13 0.22
N PRO A 753 -15.43 -0.44 0.69
CA PRO A 753 -15.85 -0.07 2.05
C PRO A 753 -15.13 -0.80 3.19
N GLY A 754 -14.59 -1.98 2.90
CA GLY A 754 -13.86 -2.81 3.85
C GLY A 754 -13.24 -4.01 3.16
N HIS A 755 -12.39 -4.73 3.89
CA HIS A 755 -11.65 -5.85 3.30
C HIS A 755 -12.54 -7.02 2.87
N ILE A 756 -12.01 -7.79 1.94
CA ILE A 756 -12.60 -8.98 1.31
C ILE A 756 -11.87 -10.26 1.75
N THR A 757 -12.32 -11.40 1.25
CA THR A 757 -11.78 -12.73 1.58
C THR A 757 -10.39 -12.96 1.02
N THR A 758 -10.12 -12.53 -0.22
CA THR A 758 -8.92 -12.90 -0.96
C THR A 758 -8.06 -11.72 -1.42
N ASN A 759 -6.91 -11.98 -2.06
CA ASN A 759 -6.09 -10.93 -2.68
C ASN A 759 -6.94 -10.10 -3.67
N PRO A 760 -6.82 -8.75 -3.70
CA PRO A 760 -7.88 -7.89 -4.22
C PRO A 760 -7.89 -7.65 -5.73
N THR A 761 -6.87 -8.08 -6.48
CA THR A 761 -6.72 -7.67 -7.89
C THR A 761 -7.94 -8.02 -8.75
N SER A 762 -8.50 -9.22 -8.64
CA SER A 762 -9.68 -9.62 -9.41
C SER A 762 -10.95 -8.86 -9.04
N TYR A 763 -11.10 -8.51 -7.76
CA TYR A 763 -12.21 -7.67 -7.29
C TYR A 763 -12.08 -6.26 -7.84
N ILE A 764 -10.88 -5.67 -7.86
CA ILE A 764 -10.65 -4.33 -8.39
C ILE A 764 -10.98 -4.28 -9.89
N VAL A 765 -10.56 -5.30 -10.66
CA VAL A 765 -10.89 -5.41 -12.10
C VAL A 765 -12.41 -5.56 -12.30
N THR A 766 -13.07 -6.33 -11.44
CA THR A 766 -14.54 -6.50 -11.46
C THR A 766 -15.28 -5.22 -11.12
N VAL A 767 -14.81 -4.49 -10.11
CA VAL A 767 -15.31 -3.17 -9.73
C VAL A 767 -15.15 -2.18 -10.88
N ALA A 768 -14.02 -2.20 -11.59
CA ALA A 768 -13.79 -1.34 -12.74
C ALA A 768 -14.74 -1.64 -13.92
N GLU A 769 -14.99 -2.91 -14.22
CA GLU A 769 -15.98 -3.34 -15.23
C GLU A 769 -17.40 -2.87 -14.89
N HIS A 770 -17.79 -2.95 -13.61
CA HIS A 770 -19.11 -2.47 -13.15
C HIS A 770 -19.20 -0.94 -13.14
N ALA A 771 -18.16 -0.26 -12.66
CA ALA A 771 -18.07 1.19 -12.63
C ALA A 771 -18.17 1.78 -14.05
N ALA A 772 -17.45 1.22 -15.02
CA ALA A 772 -17.49 1.66 -16.40
C ALA A 772 -18.93 1.65 -16.96
N ALA A 773 -19.68 0.57 -16.69
CA ALA A 773 -21.07 0.47 -17.13
C ALA A 773 -21.96 1.56 -16.49
N LYS A 774 -21.80 1.82 -15.19
CA LYS A 774 -22.53 2.89 -14.50
C LYS A 774 -22.17 4.29 -15.04
N ILE A 775 -20.88 4.56 -15.23
CA ILE A 775 -20.40 5.83 -15.77
C ILE A 775 -20.96 6.07 -17.17
N LEU A 776 -20.94 5.07 -18.06
CA LEU A 776 -21.50 5.19 -19.41
C LEU A 776 -23.01 5.45 -19.38
N ALA A 777 -23.74 4.83 -18.45
CA ALA A 777 -25.19 5.02 -18.31
C ALA A 777 -25.58 6.45 -17.92
N LEU A 778 -24.74 7.16 -17.15
CA LEU A 778 -24.97 8.57 -16.79
C LEU A 778 -24.97 9.51 -18.02
N ALA A 779 -24.27 9.16 -19.10
CA ALA A 779 -24.25 9.96 -20.31
C ALA A 779 -25.56 9.83 -21.13
N GLY A 780 -26.33 8.75 -20.91
CA GLY A 780 -27.61 8.50 -21.59
C GLY A 780 -28.81 9.23 -21.00
N SER A 781 -28.69 9.80 -19.79
CA SER A 781 -29.80 10.44 -19.07
C SER A 781 -29.91 11.97 -19.27
N GLY A 782 -29.15 12.55 -20.20
CA GLY A 782 -29.09 14.01 -20.41
C GLY A 782 -29.00 14.43 -21.87
N SER A 783 -30.13 14.37 -22.59
CA SER A 783 -30.54 15.21 -23.76
C SER A 783 -31.56 14.46 -24.64
N GLY A 784 -32.76 14.23 -24.09
CA GLY A 784 -33.88 13.71 -24.85
C GLY A 784 -35.16 14.42 -24.44
N LYS A 785 -35.47 15.53 -25.10
CA LYS A 785 -36.83 16.08 -25.13
C LYS A 785 -37.70 14.95 -25.71
N PRO A 786 -38.78 14.48 -25.05
CA PRO A 786 -39.61 13.44 -25.64
C PRO A 786 -40.36 14.04 -26.83
N THR A 787 -39.91 13.72 -28.04
CA THR A 787 -40.73 13.84 -29.23
C THR A 787 -41.77 12.73 -29.18
N SER A 788 -43.03 13.14 -29.09
CA SER A 788 -44.18 12.25 -29.25
C SER A 788 -44.17 11.64 -30.65
N SER A 789 -44.12 10.31 -30.77
CA SER A 789 -44.82 9.64 -31.86
C SER A 789 -45.02 8.14 -31.61
N ALA A 790 -46.27 7.73 -31.85
CA ALA A 790 -46.74 6.41 -32.26
C ALA A 790 -46.87 5.30 -31.19
N ALA A 791 -48.14 4.97 -30.93
CA ALA A 791 -48.63 3.87 -30.11
C ALA A 791 -48.38 2.50 -30.75
N PRO A 792 -48.25 1.42 -29.94
CA PRO A 792 -48.47 0.07 -30.40
C PRO A 792 -49.88 -0.42 -30.04
N VAL A 793 -50.48 -1.09 -31.03
CA VAL A 793 -51.80 -1.73 -31.01
C VAL A 793 -51.81 -2.97 -30.10
N LYS A 794 -52.89 -3.12 -29.31
CA LYS A 794 -53.24 -4.31 -28.51
C LYS A 794 -53.57 -5.53 -29.38
N PRO A 795 -53.52 -6.74 -28.79
CA PRO A 795 -54.75 -7.53 -28.78
C PRO A 795 -55.18 -8.04 -27.39
N SER A 796 -56.52 -8.14 -27.28
CA SER A 796 -57.39 -8.79 -26.27
C SER A 796 -57.06 -10.31 -26.11
N ALA A 797 -57.42 -11.10 -25.08
CA ALA A 797 -58.58 -11.14 -24.18
C ALA A 797 -58.35 -12.06 -22.94
N LYS A 798 -59.22 -11.91 -21.92
CA LYS A 798 -59.45 -12.66 -20.65
C LYS A 798 -60.26 -13.99 -20.89
N PRO A 799 -60.69 -14.85 -19.90
CA PRO A 799 -60.81 -14.68 -18.43
C PRO A 799 -60.43 -15.87 -17.47
N THR A 800 -60.50 -15.51 -16.18
CA THR A 800 -60.41 -16.13 -14.80
C THR A 800 -61.37 -17.33 -14.57
N PRO A 801 -61.56 -18.02 -13.39
CA PRO A 801 -61.10 -17.77 -11.98
C PRO A 801 -60.67 -19.02 -11.14
N THR A 802 -60.04 -18.89 -9.95
CA THR A 802 -60.74 -18.93 -8.62
C THR A 802 -59.90 -18.45 -7.40
N GLN A 803 -60.63 -18.00 -6.37
CA GLN A 803 -60.32 -17.44 -5.02
C GLN A 803 -59.58 -18.41 -4.06
N ALA A 804 -59.07 -18.10 -2.85
CA ALA A 804 -59.46 -17.16 -1.78
C ALA A 804 -58.25 -16.84 -0.83
N SER A 805 -58.03 -15.58 -0.43
CA SER A 805 -58.35 -14.92 0.86
C SER A 805 -57.43 -15.21 2.07
N ASN A 806 -56.69 -14.19 2.53
CA ASN A 806 -56.83 -13.62 3.88
C ASN A 806 -56.09 -12.28 4.01
N THR A 807 -56.73 -11.36 4.74
CA THR A 807 -56.51 -9.91 4.83
C THR A 807 -55.35 -9.47 5.75
N PRO A 808 -54.86 -8.20 5.62
CA PRO A 808 -53.65 -7.68 6.27
C PRO A 808 -53.88 -6.64 7.39
N VAL A 809 -52.86 -6.41 8.21
CA VAL A 809 -52.73 -5.32 9.21
C VAL A 809 -51.55 -4.41 8.81
N PRO A 810 -51.64 -3.07 8.85
CA PRO A 810 -50.66 -2.16 8.24
C PRO A 810 -49.61 -1.61 9.21
N PRO A 811 -48.46 -1.12 8.69
CA PRO A 811 -47.88 0.09 9.24
C PRO A 811 -47.49 1.14 8.18
N LYS A 812 -48.09 2.32 8.34
CA LYS A 812 -47.57 3.69 8.23
C LYS A 812 -46.47 3.96 7.18
N SER A 813 -46.90 4.59 6.08
CA SER A 813 -46.04 5.41 5.21
C SER A 813 -45.76 6.78 5.85
N SER A 814 -44.50 7.21 5.88
CA SER A 814 -44.13 8.62 5.97
C SER A 814 -43.33 9.00 4.73
N ALA A 815 -44.05 9.40 3.67
CA ALA A 815 -43.44 10.07 2.53
C ALA A 815 -43.00 11.48 2.95
N LYS A 816 -41.75 11.83 2.67
CA LYS A 816 -41.18 13.18 2.86
C LYS A 816 -41.57 14.04 1.63
N PRO A 817 -42.09 15.27 1.81
CA PRO A 817 -42.54 16.09 0.69
C PRO A 817 -41.36 16.77 -0.03
N THR A 818 -41.48 16.86 -1.36
CA THR A 818 -40.64 17.67 -2.26
C THR A 818 -41.06 19.15 -2.15
N PRO A 819 -40.16 20.11 -1.92
CA PRO A 819 -40.55 21.51 -1.81
C PRO A 819 -40.70 22.15 -3.20
N THR A 820 -41.94 22.24 -3.69
CA THR A 820 -42.34 23.24 -4.69
C THR A 820 -42.76 24.51 -3.95
N GLY A 821 -41.79 25.26 -3.43
CA GLY A 821 -42.04 26.50 -2.68
C GLY A 821 -42.08 27.73 -3.59
N LYS A 822 -43.05 28.63 -3.36
CA LYS A 822 -43.05 30.00 -3.92
C LYS A 822 -41.73 30.73 -3.57
N PRO A 823 -41.29 31.72 -4.37
CA PRO A 823 -40.15 32.56 -3.98
C PRO A 823 -40.39 33.22 -2.61
N VAL A 824 -39.34 33.29 -1.80
CA VAL A 824 -39.35 33.94 -0.49
C VAL A 824 -39.33 35.46 -0.68
N GLU A 825 -40.29 36.13 -0.06
CA GLU A 825 -40.42 37.59 -0.07
C GLU A 825 -39.18 38.29 0.50
N ALA A 826 -39.04 39.59 0.22
CA ALA A 826 -37.99 40.44 0.78
C ALA A 826 -37.89 40.25 2.30
N TRP A 827 -36.67 40.04 2.81
CA TRP A 827 -36.34 39.81 4.22
C TRP A 827 -36.90 38.52 4.83
N GLY A 828 -37.56 37.67 4.04
CA GLY A 828 -38.01 36.36 4.50
C GLY A 828 -36.84 35.38 4.67
N GLN A 829 -37.00 34.42 5.59
CA GLN A 829 -36.03 33.34 5.78
C GLN A 829 -36.01 32.44 4.54
N CYS A 830 -34.82 32.29 3.94
CA CYS A 830 -34.57 31.52 2.72
C CYS A 830 -33.51 30.42 2.93
N GLY A 831 -33.02 30.23 4.16
CA GLY A 831 -32.05 29.18 4.48
C GLY A 831 -31.70 29.11 5.96
N GLY A 832 -30.79 28.19 6.29
CA GLY A 832 -30.34 27.87 7.64
C GLY A 832 -30.36 26.37 7.93
N GLN A 833 -29.50 25.90 8.84
CA GLN A 833 -29.46 24.51 9.27
C GLN A 833 -30.83 24.08 9.84
N GLY A 834 -31.44 23.04 9.25
CA GLY A 834 -32.78 22.58 9.60
C GLY A 834 -33.94 23.29 8.89
N TYR A 835 -33.68 24.32 8.07
CA TYR A 835 -34.69 24.96 7.24
C TYR A 835 -35.12 24.04 6.08
N THR A 836 -36.43 23.90 5.89
CA THR A 836 -37.04 23.02 4.86
C THR A 836 -37.90 23.78 3.85
N GLY A 837 -37.95 25.12 3.94
CA GLY A 837 -38.70 25.98 3.03
C GLY A 837 -37.97 26.30 1.72
N SER A 838 -38.50 27.26 0.96
CA SER A 838 -37.95 27.68 -0.33
C SER A 838 -36.63 28.44 -0.17
N THR A 839 -35.63 28.15 -1.01
CA THR A 839 -34.34 28.86 -1.01
C THR A 839 -34.25 29.95 -2.07
N ASN A 840 -35.27 30.09 -2.91
CA ASN A 840 -35.32 31.05 -4.01
C ASN A 840 -35.95 32.36 -3.52
N CYS A 841 -35.23 33.48 -3.58
CA CYS A 841 -35.77 34.80 -3.26
C CYS A 841 -36.57 35.40 -4.43
N VAL A 842 -37.45 36.35 -4.14
CA VAL A 842 -38.06 37.22 -5.16
C VAL A 842 -36.99 37.99 -5.96
N ALA A 843 -37.32 38.38 -7.19
CA ALA A 843 -36.39 39.08 -8.07
C ALA A 843 -35.87 40.38 -7.41
N GLY A 844 -34.55 40.64 -7.54
CA GLY A 844 -33.87 41.75 -6.87
C GLY A 844 -33.33 41.45 -5.47
N TYR A 845 -33.52 40.23 -4.96
CA TYR A 845 -33.03 39.78 -3.66
C TYR A 845 -32.22 38.48 -3.80
N LYS A 846 -31.22 38.29 -2.92
CA LYS A 846 -30.40 37.07 -2.83
C LYS A 846 -30.43 36.52 -1.41
N CYS A 847 -30.42 35.20 -1.29
CA CYS A 847 -30.37 34.55 0.00
C CYS A 847 -28.98 34.69 0.62
N GLN A 848 -28.88 35.35 1.78
CA GLN A 848 -27.63 35.62 2.48
C GLN A 848 -27.75 35.28 3.96
N THR A 849 -26.71 34.65 4.52
CA THR A 849 -26.57 34.42 5.96
C THR A 849 -26.28 35.74 6.67
N GLU A 850 -27.08 36.07 7.69
CA GLU A 850 -27.03 37.37 8.38
C GLU A 850 -25.67 37.67 9.02
N ASN A 851 -24.92 36.62 9.38
CA ASN A 851 -23.51 36.71 9.76
C ASN A 851 -22.80 35.36 9.50
N GLN A 852 -21.47 35.39 9.32
CA GLN A 852 -20.65 34.21 9.06
C GLN A 852 -20.57 33.20 10.23
N TRP A 853 -21.25 33.48 11.35
CA TRP A 853 -21.27 32.67 12.57
C TRP A 853 -22.64 32.05 12.89
N ASN A 854 -23.69 32.40 12.14
CA ASN A 854 -25.05 31.91 12.34
C ASN A 854 -25.47 30.99 11.19
N GLN A 855 -25.04 29.73 11.28
CA GLN A 855 -25.40 28.67 10.32
C GLN A 855 -26.89 28.31 10.34
N TRP A 856 -27.67 28.80 11.30
CA TRP A 856 -29.08 28.44 11.51
C TRP A 856 -30.06 29.37 10.78
N TYR A 857 -29.59 30.46 10.17
CA TYR A 857 -30.46 31.46 9.56
C TYR A 857 -29.84 32.16 8.34
N ALA A 858 -30.60 32.19 7.24
CA ALA A 858 -30.33 33.01 6.06
C ALA A 858 -31.63 33.68 5.58
N GLN A 859 -31.52 34.90 5.08
CA GLN A 859 -32.68 35.69 4.64
C GLN A 859 -32.45 36.33 3.27
N CYS A 860 -33.54 36.64 2.57
CA CYS A 860 -33.51 37.35 1.30
C CYS A 860 -33.16 38.83 1.53
N VAL A 861 -31.97 39.24 1.10
CA VAL A 861 -31.51 40.64 1.17
C VAL A 861 -31.37 41.24 -0.23
N PRO A 862 -31.55 42.57 -0.41
CA PRO A 862 -31.37 43.23 -1.70
C PRO A 862 -29.98 42.95 -2.28
N VAL A 863 -29.92 42.73 -3.61
CA VAL A 863 -28.66 42.55 -4.36
C VAL A 863 -28.00 43.89 -4.66
#